data_AF-A0A2T6FWD6-F1
#
_entry.id   AF-A0A2T6FWD6-F1
#
_cell.length_a   1.000
_cell.length_b   1.000
_cell.length_c   1.000
_cell.angle_alpha   90.00
_cell.angle_beta   90.00
_cell.angle_gamma   90.00
#
_symmetry.space_group_name_H-M   'P 1'
#
loop_
_entity.id
_entity.type
_entity.pdbx_description
1 polymer ?
#
loop_
_entity_poly.entity_id
_entity_poly.type
_entity_poly.pdbx_seq_one_letter_code
_entity_poly.pdbx_strand_id
1 'polypeptide(L)'
;MKVLQKNSLYIILFAIVCFLLLYYGTIFFGQNKESAPQIQNGVLDLSNWDFDKSGPVKLDGSWELYWGTLLEPGQAAVPTGIFPILSYWSGSLNHTPLQAKGMATYKLHVKVKPSPSMVYGIRVVNIQMSSALYVNGLKLGSSGTPGPSRSEYSPENKPYIAYFPLEGDTADIMIHAANYDFIQGGVASSLYFGSAEQINRIDKLSTGIGIALEVSILLLGIYHLGTYVTRKKEKGFLYFGIYCISSALSFAGLGDKPLMQIFDGFPFALIHKIQGISMHTSILALTLFIKHVCSEQVPRWLVKSVLTVYGIYSVYFILVPFRVYSYTTFIMSALQIVIYFIIIWLLSAAYMRGNYGSFSKRSLLILILAFCALLICILDASLYLLRIVPKNFLFDFCAMSFVLLISFMLASRFSEAYQTIEGMTRKLSENDRLKDEFLINTTHEFQTPLNGIINISQSLLEGAAGDVNEKQKENLSTIVAVSQRLSTLVRDILDLERIKRNEIHLQTSAVDVKVLISIIMDMFNYLISGKKVSLIQDIPDNLPPVRADENRLWQVVYNVVGNAVKFTEQGAVTVSARYRNGHVEISVEDTGMGIPPYRQQRIMESFGQTDRHIPEAYGGMGLGLSISGKLVQLMGGELRLDWSEEGRGSRFLFHLPAAGPFRRQRERNTASFRLSPSAADEAEPETTGRKFTILAVDDEPSNLQVLSVLFAGEAYRMLKTTSPQEALQLLQTSGAIDLVLLDVMMPNLSGYEVCREIRRQYTLFDLPIVMLTARNTPSEVAAGFEAGANDFIIKPFNSWEVRARVNTLLQLKQSVQDALASEMAFLQSQIKPHFLFNSLNAILSFCRTDSARAEQLISHLSVYLRRCFDIPGTEAFVTLESELQLVQAYVEIEKARFEERLTVLYDIDPGLLQTRLLPLTIQPLVENAIRHGIMKKENGGVVKLTVKAAGGLAHVEVWDNGVGIPGGKLASLTEKNHARESGGVGLPNIHRRLINWLGNGLQIESAEQEWTKVSFYTK
;
A
#
# COMPACT_ATOMS: atom_id res chain seq x y z
N MET A 1 40.78 -37.62 -0.79
CA MET A 1 40.18 -38.54 0.21
C MET A 1 41.03 -38.71 1.49
N LYS A 2 42.34 -39.02 1.40
CA LYS A 2 43.22 -39.21 2.58
C LYS A 2 43.41 -37.97 3.48
N VAL A 3 43.51 -36.76 2.90
CA VAL A 3 43.66 -35.49 3.66
C VAL A 3 42.36 -35.13 4.43
N LEU A 4 41.20 -35.48 3.87
CA LEU A 4 39.88 -35.20 4.45
C LEU A 4 39.52 -36.14 5.61
N GLN A 5 39.97 -37.41 5.56
CA GLN A 5 39.89 -38.34 6.71
C GLN A 5 40.68 -37.82 7.91
N LYS A 6 41.81 -37.14 7.67
CA LYS A 6 42.68 -36.60 8.71
C LYS A 6 42.00 -35.48 9.52
N ASN A 7 41.22 -34.62 8.85
CA ASN A 7 40.57 -33.49 9.52
C ASN A 7 39.30 -33.84 10.28
N SER A 8 38.48 -34.79 9.79
CA SER A 8 37.39 -35.36 10.58
C SER A 8 37.92 -36.10 11.81
N LEU A 9 39.09 -36.74 11.70
CA LEU A 9 39.76 -37.38 12.81
C LEU A 9 40.21 -36.35 13.86
N TYR A 10 40.66 -35.15 13.47
CA TYR A 10 41.05 -34.10 14.43
C TYR A 10 39.89 -33.56 15.27
N ILE A 11 38.68 -33.41 14.72
CA ILE A 11 37.50 -32.99 15.49
C ILE A 11 37.10 -34.07 16.49
N ILE A 12 37.13 -35.33 16.07
CA ILE A 12 36.85 -36.49 16.93
C ILE A 12 37.92 -36.61 18.01
N LEU A 13 39.20 -36.46 17.65
CA LEU A 13 40.33 -36.48 18.58
C LEU A 13 40.22 -35.32 19.59
N PHE A 14 39.80 -34.14 19.14
CA PHE A 14 39.55 -33.00 20.03
C PHE A 14 38.42 -33.28 21.03
N ALA A 15 37.31 -33.86 20.58
CA ALA A 15 36.23 -34.27 21.49
C ALA A 15 36.69 -35.33 22.51
N ILE A 16 37.50 -36.30 22.09
CA ILE A 16 38.11 -37.31 22.96
C ILE A 16 39.10 -36.66 23.95
N VAL A 17 39.93 -35.72 23.49
CA VAL A 17 40.88 -34.99 24.35
C VAL A 17 40.13 -34.10 25.34
N CYS A 18 39.08 -33.40 24.93
CA CYS A 18 38.22 -32.64 25.85
C CYS A 18 37.55 -33.55 26.88
N PHE A 19 37.05 -34.73 26.48
CA PHE A 19 36.52 -35.73 27.40
C PHE A 19 37.59 -36.18 28.39
N LEU A 20 38.80 -36.53 27.93
CA LEU A 20 39.91 -36.93 28.79
C LEU A 20 40.36 -35.80 29.72
N LEU A 21 40.37 -34.54 29.27
CA LEU A 21 40.72 -33.36 30.08
C LEU A 21 39.65 -33.02 31.12
N LEU A 22 38.37 -33.05 30.75
CA LEU A 22 37.24 -32.89 31.67
C LEU A 22 37.27 -33.99 32.74
N TYR A 23 37.48 -35.23 32.30
CA TYR A 23 37.57 -36.39 33.17
C TYR A 23 38.80 -36.32 34.10
N TYR A 24 39.98 -35.99 33.58
CA TYR A 24 41.19 -35.76 34.38
C TYR A 24 40.99 -34.62 35.39
N GLY A 25 40.35 -33.53 34.98
CA GLY A 25 39.98 -32.41 35.86
C GLY A 25 39.07 -32.86 37.01
N THR A 26 38.06 -33.71 36.75
CA THR A 26 37.19 -34.22 37.82
C THR A 26 37.90 -35.13 38.81
N ILE A 27 38.88 -35.92 38.34
CA ILE A 27 39.73 -36.74 39.22
C ILE A 27 40.65 -35.86 40.06
N PHE A 28 41.28 -34.85 39.45
CA PHE A 28 42.30 -34.01 40.09
C PHE A 28 41.70 -33.01 41.08
N PHE A 29 40.60 -32.33 40.73
CA PHE A 29 39.94 -31.37 41.62
C PHE A 29 39.08 -32.05 42.71
N GLY A 30 38.81 -33.35 42.59
CA GLY A 30 38.04 -34.12 43.57
C GLY A 30 38.82 -34.57 44.81
N GLN A 31 40.13 -34.33 44.90
CA GLN A 31 41.00 -34.89 45.96
C GLN A 31 41.31 -33.95 47.15
N ASN A 32 40.74 -32.74 47.21
CA ASN A 32 41.10 -31.74 48.24
C ASN A 32 40.34 -31.82 49.59
N LYS A 33 39.94 -33.01 50.05
CA LYS A 33 39.47 -33.21 51.44
C LYS A 33 40.39 -34.18 52.17
N GLU A 34 40.57 -33.97 53.49
CA GLU A 34 41.30 -34.89 54.37
C GLU A 34 40.97 -36.34 54.00
N SER A 35 42.01 -37.10 53.64
CA SER A 35 41.86 -38.50 53.28
C SER A 35 41.35 -39.26 54.50
N ALA A 36 40.11 -39.76 54.42
CA ALA A 36 39.57 -40.60 55.47
C ALA A 36 40.48 -41.82 55.75
N PRO A 37 40.55 -42.31 56.99
CA PRO A 37 41.29 -43.52 57.33
C PRO A 37 40.93 -44.68 56.40
N GLN A 38 41.92 -45.45 55.97
CA GLN A 38 41.68 -46.61 55.10
C GLN A 38 41.30 -47.85 55.92
N ILE A 39 40.45 -48.70 55.34
CA ILE A 39 40.05 -49.98 55.93
C ILE A 39 41.26 -50.94 55.90
N GLN A 40 41.66 -51.44 57.07
CA GLN A 40 42.74 -52.43 57.22
C GLN A 40 42.17 -53.71 57.81
N ASN A 41 42.33 -54.84 57.10
CA ASN A 41 41.87 -56.16 57.54
C ASN A 41 40.40 -56.19 58.04
N GLY A 42 39.48 -55.52 57.35
CA GLY A 42 38.07 -55.47 57.75
C GLY A 42 37.77 -54.57 58.95
N VAL A 43 38.71 -53.72 59.37
CA VAL A 43 38.53 -52.72 60.44
C VAL A 43 38.74 -51.30 59.88
N LEU A 44 37.84 -50.39 60.21
CA LEU A 44 37.93 -48.95 59.92
C LEU A 44 38.01 -48.18 61.25
N ASP A 45 39.12 -47.50 61.51
CA ASP A 45 39.28 -46.71 62.74
C ASP A 45 39.01 -45.22 62.50
N LEU A 46 37.86 -44.74 62.97
CA LEU A 46 37.39 -43.35 62.93
C LEU A 46 37.43 -42.69 64.31
N SER A 47 38.16 -43.25 65.29
CA SER A 47 38.21 -42.71 66.65
C SER A 47 38.73 -41.28 66.72
N ASN A 48 39.57 -40.89 65.75
CA ASN A 48 40.12 -39.53 65.60
C ASN A 48 39.42 -38.70 64.51
N TRP A 49 38.35 -39.21 63.89
CA TRP A 49 37.64 -38.51 62.81
C TRP A 49 36.64 -37.50 63.38
N ASP A 50 36.78 -36.24 63.00
CA ASP A 50 35.84 -35.18 63.35
C ASP A 50 34.75 -35.09 62.27
N PHE A 51 33.59 -35.69 62.53
CA PHE A 51 32.48 -35.68 61.58
C PHE A 51 32.02 -34.25 61.28
N ASP A 52 32.00 -33.34 62.24
CA ASP A 52 31.49 -31.97 62.03
C ASP A 52 32.38 -31.16 61.08
N LYS A 53 33.70 -31.36 61.13
CA LYS A 53 34.66 -30.67 60.24
C LYS A 53 34.89 -31.39 58.92
N SER A 54 35.09 -32.71 58.96
CA SER A 54 35.61 -33.48 57.82
C SER A 54 34.49 -34.16 57.03
N GLY A 55 33.29 -34.26 57.61
CA GLY A 55 32.09 -34.77 56.96
C GLY A 55 31.97 -36.30 56.97
N PRO A 56 31.01 -36.85 56.20
CA PRO A 56 30.78 -38.30 56.14
C PRO A 56 31.89 -39.03 55.39
N VAL A 57 32.15 -40.26 55.83
CA VAL A 57 33.21 -41.15 55.33
C VAL A 57 32.61 -42.16 54.36
N LYS A 58 33.35 -42.51 53.31
CA LYS A 58 32.99 -43.65 52.46
C LYS A 58 33.51 -44.93 53.06
N LEU A 59 32.70 -45.98 53.08
CA LEU A 59 33.12 -47.31 53.51
C LEU A 59 33.77 -48.11 52.35
N ASP A 60 34.52 -47.40 51.50
CA ASP A 60 35.24 -47.98 50.37
C ASP A 60 36.53 -48.65 50.88
N GLY A 61 36.84 -49.84 50.36
CA GLY A 61 38.00 -50.61 50.77
C GLY A 61 37.69 -52.10 50.78
N SER A 62 38.52 -52.88 51.49
CA SER A 62 38.38 -54.33 51.52
C SER A 62 37.72 -54.81 52.81
N TRP A 63 36.60 -55.50 52.65
CA TRP A 63 35.77 -56.03 53.73
C TRP A 63 36.03 -57.53 53.89
N GLU A 64 35.65 -58.09 55.03
CA GLU A 64 35.55 -59.55 55.14
C GLU A 64 34.38 -60.04 54.29
N LEU A 65 34.63 -61.02 53.42
CA LEU A 65 33.61 -61.64 52.58
C LEU A 65 33.38 -63.08 53.01
N TYR A 66 32.12 -63.43 53.23
CA TYR A 66 31.64 -64.79 53.44
C TYR A 66 30.82 -65.19 52.22
N TRP A 67 31.47 -65.84 51.27
CA TRP A 67 30.87 -66.23 50.00
C TRP A 67 29.91 -67.42 50.17
N GLY A 68 28.75 -67.37 49.51
CA GLY A 68 27.78 -68.45 49.52
C GLY A 68 27.04 -68.65 50.85
N THR A 69 27.15 -67.71 51.79
CA THR A 69 26.52 -67.79 53.12
C THR A 69 25.92 -66.44 53.52
N LEU A 70 24.68 -66.46 54.02
CA LEU A 70 24.06 -65.33 54.73
C LEU A 70 24.20 -65.60 56.23
N LEU A 71 25.10 -64.90 56.91
CA LEU A 71 25.37 -65.17 58.32
C LEU A 71 24.24 -64.70 59.21
N GLU A 72 23.90 -65.49 60.23
CA GLU A 72 23.07 -64.97 61.31
C GLU A 72 23.88 -64.02 62.19
N PRO A 73 23.27 -62.98 62.76
CA PRO A 73 24.02 -62.05 63.59
C PRO A 73 24.57 -62.74 64.84
N GLY A 74 25.89 -62.62 65.06
CA GLY A 74 26.60 -63.32 66.14
C GLY A 74 27.08 -64.73 65.79
N GLN A 75 26.75 -65.26 64.60
CA GLN A 75 27.24 -66.56 64.14
C GLN A 75 28.76 -66.51 63.89
N ALA A 76 29.50 -67.41 64.54
CA ALA A 76 30.92 -67.58 64.29
C ALA A 76 31.13 -68.31 62.95
N ALA A 77 31.81 -67.66 62.01
CA ALA A 77 32.20 -68.23 60.73
C ALA A 77 33.60 -67.73 60.35
N VAL A 78 34.31 -68.51 59.52
CA VAL A 78 35.60 -68.08 58.97
C VAL A 78 35.35 -67.32 57.67
N PRO A 79 35.89 -66.11 57.48
CA PRO A 79 35.73 -65.38 56.23
C PRO A 79 36.37 -66.14 55.07
N THR A 80 35.71 -66.15 53.91
CA THR A 80 36.30 -66.66 52.67
C THR A 80 37.57 -65.88 52.32
N GLY A 81 37.60 -64.58 52.60
CA GLY A 81 38.80 -63.75 52.49
C GLY A 81 38.48 -62.26 52.58
N ILE A 82 39.50 -61.43 52.38
CA ILE A 82 39.36 -59.96 52.31
C ILE A 82 39.06 -59.57 50.85
N PHE A 83 37.93 -58.92 50.62
CA PHE A 83 37.42 -58.60 49.28
C PHE A 83 37.07 -57.11 49.13
N PRO A 84 37.49 -56.43 48.04
CA PRO A 84 37.13 -55.05 47.79
C PRO A 84 35.62 -54.89 47.57
N ILE A 85 34.95 -54.07 48.39
CA ILE A 85 33.48 -54.00 48.38
C ILE A 85 32.92 -53.55 47.02
N LEU A 86 33.59 -52.64 46.31
CA LEU A 86 33.16 -52.11 45.01
C LEU A 86 33.54 -53.00 43.80
N SER A 87 33.94 -54.25 44.02
CA SER A 87 34.31 -55.19 42.95
C SER A 87 33.19 -56.17 42.60
N TYR A 88 33.22 -56.65 41.35
CA TYR A 88 32.33 -57.71 40.89
C TYR A 88 32.68 -59.05 41.50
N TRP A 89 31.65 -59.86 41.82
CA TRP A 89 31.82 -61.27 42.13
C TRP A 89 32.36 -62.02 40.92
N SER A 90 33.68 -62.13 40.83
CA SER A 90 34.40 -62.73 39.71
C SER A 90 35.77 -63.22 40.15
N GLY A 91 36.31 -64.21 39.44
CA GLY A 91 37.60 -64.82 39.76
C GLY A 91 37.52 -65.81 40.91
N SER A 92 38.57 -65.87 41.72
CA SER A 92 38.67 -66.76 42.89
C SER A 92 39.28 -66.03 44.08
N LEU A 93 38.74 -66.25 45.27
CA LEU A 93 39.24 -65.71 46.54
C LEU A 93 39.64 -66.88 47.45
N ASN A 94 40.90 -66.96 47.88
CA ASN A 94 41.44 -68.05 48.70
C ASN A 94 41.00 -69.44 48.18
N HIS A 95 41.25 -69.72 46.90
CA HIS A 95 40.85 -70.95 46.20
C HIS A 95 39.33 -71.21 46.05
N THR A 96 38.48 -70.31 46.54
CA THR A 96 37.02 -70.39 46.36
C THR A 96 36.60 -69.60 45.11
N PRO A 97 35.96 -70.22 44.09
CA PRO A 97 35.51 -69.52 42.90
C PRO A 97 34.31 -68.62 43.20
N LEU A 98 34.41 -67.34 42.82
CA LEU A 98 33.32 -66.38 42.93
C LEU A 98 32.50 -66.37 41.64
N GLN A 99 31.20 -66.65 41.75
CA GLN A 99 30.28 -66.61 40.61
C GLN A 99 29.54 -65.27 40.59
N ALA A 100 29.22 -64.77 39.39
CA ALA A 100 28.48 -63.52 39.26
C ALA A 100 27.06 -63.57 39.87
N LYS A 101 26.53 -64.78 40.04
CA LYS A 101 25.23 -65.05 40.66
C LYS A 101 25.43 -65.89 41.91
N GLY A 102 24.74 -65.52 42.98
CA GLY A 102 24.88 -66.14 44.29
C GLY A 102 24.52 -65.17 45.40
N MET A 103 25.08 -65.44 46.58
CA MET A 103 24.89 -64.65 47.78
C MET A 103 26.19 -64.49 48.55
N ALA A 104 26.30 -63.43 49.33
CA ALA A 104 27.43 -63.20 50.20
C ALA A 104 27.05 -62.34 51.41
N THR A 105 27.79 -62.52 52.49
CA THR A 105 27.81 -61.59 53.62
C THR A 105 29.11 -60.78 53.59
N TYR A 106 29.00 -59.46 53.65
CA TYR A 106 30.12 -58.55 53.87
C TYR A 106 30.12 -58.11 55.32
N LYS A 107 31.28 -58.11 55.99
CA LYS A 107 31.43 -57.65 57.37
C LYS A 107 32.55 -56.62 57.50
N LEU A 108 32.28 -55.55 58.25
CA LEU A 108 33.22 -54.48 58.57
C LEU A 108 33.03 -54.05 60.02
N HIS A 109 34.14 -53.91 60.73
CA HIS A 109 34.19 -53.36 62.08
C HIS A 109 34.58 -51.88 62.01
N VAL A 110 33.71 -50.97 62.47
CA VAL A 110 33.98 -49.53 62.47
C VAL A 110 34.17 -49.05 63.90
N LYS A 111 35.33 -48.48 64.23
CA LYS A 111 35.57 -47.81 65.50
C LYS A 111 35.27 -46.33 65.37
N VAL A 112 34.55 -45.75 66.32
CA VAL A 112 34.24 -44.32 66.38
C VAL A 112 34.45 -43.81 67.80
N LYS A 113 34.64 -42.50 67.93
CA LYS A 113 34.65 -41.85 69.24
C LYS A 113 33.25 -41.98 69.88
N PRO A 114 33.11 -42.54 71.10
CA PRO A 114 31.83 -42.64 71.78
C PRO A 114 31.15 -41.28 71.93
N SER A 115 29.90 -41.19 71.48
CA SER A 115 29.09 -39.98 71.57
C SER A 115 27.64 -40.35 71.86
N PRO A 116 27.18 -40.27 73.13
CA PRO A 116 25.85 -40.74 73.54
C PRO A 116 24.68 -40.02 72.87
N SER A 117 24.91 -38.80 72.36
CA SER A 117 23.89 -37.97 71.72
C SER A 117 23.89 -38.05 70.19
N MET A 118 24.87 -38.71 69.59
CA MET A 118 25.02 -38.76 68.13
C MET A 118 24.30 -39.98 67.54
N VAL A 119 23.38 -39.73 66.61
CA VAL A 119 22.80 -40.78 65.77
C VAL A 119 23.62 -40.89 64.49
N TYR A 120 24.08 -42.10 64.18
CA TYR A 120 24.81 -42.39 62.96
C TYR A 120 23.84 -42.84 61.86
N GLY A 121 24.26 -42.66 60.61
CA GLY A 121 23.55 -43.12 59.44
C GLY A 121 24.46 -43.85 58.46
N ILE A 122 23.90 -44.83 57.75
CA ILE A 122 24.52 -45.46 56.58
C ILE A 122 23.62 -45.28 55.37
N ARG A 123 24.14 -44.68 54.29
CA ARG A 123 23.45 -44.58 53.00
C ARG A 123 23.88 -45.73 52.09
N VAL A 124 22.91 -46.54 51.66
CA VAL A 124 23.07 -47.61 50.69
C VAL A 124 22.42 -47.18 49.37
N VAL A 125 23.22 -46.97 48.33
CA VAL A 125 22.72 -46.45 47.04
C VAL A 125 22.39 -47.58 46.06
N ASN A 126 23.32 -48.50 45.83
CA ASN A 126 23.17 -49.57 44.85
C ASN A 126 23.94 -50.82 45.29
N ILE A 127 23.21 -51.85 45.71
CA ILE A 127 23.72 -53.21 45.89
C ILE A 127 22.93 -54.08 44.92
N GLN A 128 23.63 -54.91 44.16
CA GLN A 128 23.00 -55.62 43.03
C GLN A 128 21.83 -56.48 43.50
N MET A 129 20.66 -56.16 42.95
CA MET A 129 19.36 -56.81 43.12
C MET A 129 18.74 -56.81 44.53
N SER A 130 19.36 -57.44 45.52
CA SER A 130 18.81 -57.50 46.88
C SER A 130 19.88 -57.34 47.94
N SER A 131 19.52 -56.65 49.03
CA SER A 131 20.41 -56.49 50.18
C SER A 131 19.67 -56.29 51.49
N ALA A 132 20.34 -56.62 52.59
CA ALA A 132 19.91 -56.27 53.94
C ALA A 132 21.12 -55.80 54.76
N LEU A 133 20.96 -54.69 55.47
CA LEU A 133 21.96 -54.09 56.32
C LEU A 133 21.66 -54.40 57.79
N TYR A 134 22.66 -54.93 58.48
CA TYR A 134 22.64 -55.17 59.91
C TYR A 134 23.75 -54.35 60.58
N VAL A 135 23.45 -53.80 61.74
CA VAL A 135 24.45 -53.15 62.59
C VAL A 135 24.28 -53.65 64.01
N ASN A 136 25.37 -54.11 64.64
CA ASN A 136 25.38 -54.68 66.00
C ASN A 136 24.32 -55.78 66.19
N GLY A 137 24.07 -56.55 65.12
CA GLY A 137 23.11 -57.64 65.10
C GLY A 137 21.67 -57.27 64.77
N LEU A 138 21.33 -55.98 64.73
CA LEU A 138 19.98 -55.49 64.41
C LEU A 138 19.85 -55.23 62.91
N LYS A 139 18.78 -55.73 62.29
CA LYS A 139 18.43 -55.42 60.89
C LYS A 139 17.86 -54.01 60.80
N LEU A 140 18.59 -53.09 60.17
CA LEU A 140 18.21 -51.66 60.13
C LEU A 140 17.66 -51.19 58.77
N GLY A 141 17.91 -51.93 57.70
CA GLY A 141 17.41 -51.61 56.37
C GLY A 141 17.52 -52.76 55.40
N SER A 142 16.70 -52.75 54.35
CA SER A 142 16.78 -53.73 53.27
C SER A 142 16.22 -53.18 51.97
N SER A 143 16.63 -53.81 50.89
CA SER A 143 16.16 -53.58 49.54
C SER A 143 15.92 -54.96 48.93
N GLY A 144 14.65 -55.34 48.77
CA GLY A 144 14.27 -56.72 48.48
C GLY A 144 14.59 -57.67 49.64
N THR A 145 14.56 -58.96 49.35
CA THR A 145 14.85 -60.02 50.32
C THR A 145 16.02 -60.85 49.81
N PRO A 146 17.23 -60.74 50.38
CA PRO A 146 18.33 -61.64 50.06
C PRO A 146 18.02 -63.04 50.64
N GLY A 147 18.26 -64.08 49.85
CA GLY A 147 17.96 -65.46 50.24
C GLY A 147 18.93 -66.48 49.64
N PRO A 148 18.97 -67.71 50.20
CA PRO A 148 19.90 -68.76 49.79
C PRO A 148 19.59 -69.37 48.43
N SER A 149 18.37 -69.21 47.96
CA SER A 149 17.86 -69.76 46.72
C SER A 149 16.98 -68.73 46.01
N ARG A 150 16.71 -68.96 44.72
CA ARG A 150 15.85 -68.07 43.93
C ARG A 150 14.40 -68.02 44.45
N SER A 151 13.91 -69.08 45.08
CA SER A 151 12.56 -69.13 45.65
C SER A 151 12.41 -68.31 46.93
N GLU A 152 13.51 -68.08 47.65
CA GLU A 152 13.54 -67.34 48.92
C GLU A 152 14.10 -65.92 48.75
N TYR A 153 14.27 -65.47 47.51
CA TYR A 153 14.88 -64.18 47.16
C TYR A 153 13.89 -63.31 46.39
N SER A 154 13.95 -61.99 46.63
CA SER A 154 13.20 -60.99 45.87
C SER A 154 14.08 -59.80 45.49
N PRO A 155 14.14 -59.39 44.21
CA PRO A 155 14.88 -58.22 43.77
C PRO A 155 14.08 -56.93 44.01
N GLU A 156 14.79 -55.87 44.42
CA GLU A 156 14.22 -54.52 44.49
C GLU A 156 15.26 -53.46 44.08
N ASN A 157 16.50 -53.56 44.55
CA ASN A 157 17.59 -52.64 44.24
C ASN A 157 17.20 -51.14 44.38
N LYS A 158 16.34 -50.81 45.33
CA LYS A 158 16.02 -49.44 45.76
C LYS A 158 17.07 -48.92 46.76
N PRO A 159 17.53 -47.66 46.68
CA PRO A 159 18.37 -47.04 47.71
C PRO A 159 17.64 -46.95 49.06
N TYR A 160 18.38 -47.05 50.15
CA TYR A 160 17.83 -46.88 51.50
C TYR A 160 18.87 -46.32 52.47
N ILE A 161 18.38 -45.74 53.56
CA ILE A 161 19.20 -45.22 54.66
C ILE A 161 18.82 -45.97 55.92
N ALA A 162 19.84 -46.35 56.70
CA ALA A 162 19.67 -46.90 58.03
C ALA A 162 20.23 -45.91 59.06
N TYR A 163 19.47 -45.60 60.10
CA TYR A 163 19.91 -44.77 61.22
C TYR A 163 19.98 -45.60 62.50
N PHE A 164 20.99 -45.36 63.32
CA PHE A 164 21.16 -46.05 64.60
C PHE A 164 21.94 -45.22 65.62
N PRO A 165 21.61 -45.33 66.91
CA PRO A 165 22.47 -44.87 67.99
C PRO A 165 23.63 -45.86 68.19
N LEU A 166 24.72 -45.39 68.80
CA LEU A 166 25.83 -46.25 69.21
C LEU A 166 26.11 -46.06 70.71
N GLU A 167 25.96 -47.14 71.48
CA GLU A 167 26.18 -47.11 72.93
C GLU A 167 27.67 -47.29 73.31
N GLY A 168 28.50 -47.77 72.40
CA GLY A 168 29.93 -48.02 72.58
C GLY A 168 30.84 -47.25 71.60
N ASP A 169 32.08 -47.72 71.46
CA ASP A 169 33.09 -47.19 70.52
C ASP A 169 33.13 -47.95 69.19
N THR A 170 32.33 -49.01 69.03
CA THR A 170 32.40 -49.94 67.91
C THR A 170 31.03 -50.24 67.30
N ALA A 171 30.98 -50.22 65.96
CA ALA A 171 29.83 -50.58 65.15
C ALA A 171 30.21 -51.74 64.21
N ASP A 172 29.56 -52.89 64.42
CA ASP A 172 29.71 -54.07 63.57
C ASP A 172 28.71 -54.00 62.42
N ILE A 173 29.18 -53.63 61.24
CA ILE A 173 28.37 -53.48 60.03
C ILE A 173 28.42 -54.78 59.23
N MET A 174 27.24 -55.31 58.91
CA MET A 174 27.09 -56.52 58.12
C MET A 174 26.07 -56.31 56.99
N ILE A 175 26.42 -56.72 55.77
CA ILE A 175 25.58 -56.58 54.59
C ILE A 175 25.35 -57.96 53.99
N HIS A 176 24.10 -58.36 53.93
CA HIS A 176 23.65 -59.49 53.12
C HIS A 176 23.42 -58.98 51.71
N ALA A 177 23.98 -59.66 50.71
CA ALA A 177 23.75 -59.35 49.30
C ALA A 177 23.45 -60.65 48.54
N ALA A 178 22.43 -60.63 47.69
CA ALA A 178 22.11 -61.75 46.80
C ALA A 178 21.72 -61.25 45.41
N ASN A 179 22.26 -61.91 44.37
CA ASN A 179 21.99 -61.62 42.97
C ASN A 179 21.76 -62.91 42.19
N TYR A 180 20.55 -63.09 41.66
CA TYR A 180 20.22 -64.20 40.74
C TYR A 180 19.73 -63.73 39.37
N ASP A 181 19.40 -62.44 39.24
CA ASP A 181 18.78 -61.88 38.04
C ASP A 181 19.77 -61.13 37.17
N PHE A 182 20.64 -60.27 37.75
CA PHE A 182 21.57 -59.46 36.97
C PHE A 182 22.85 -60.22 36.60
N ILE A 183 23.49 -59.80 35.51
CA ILE A 183 24.70 -60.46 34.97
C ILE A 183 25.92 -60.34 35.88
N GLN A 184 25.94 -59.37 36.80
CA GLN A 184 27.04 -59.08 37.71
C GLN A 184 26.53 -58.89 39.14
N GLY A 185 27.13 -59.57 40.11
CA GLY A 185 26.81 -59.42 41.53
C GLY A 185 27.83 -58.57 42.28
N GLY A 186 27.48 -58.15 43.49
CA GLY A 186 28.31 -57.33 44.38
C GLY A 186 27.72 -55.97 44.72
N VAL A 187 28.50 -55.16 45.42
CA VAL A 187 28.10 -53.79 45.79
C VAL A 187 28.49 -52.84 44.65
N ALA A 188 27.50 -52.08 44.19
CA ALA A 188 27.54 -51.31 42.96
C ALA A 188 27.73 -49.80 43.19
N SER A 189 28.01 -49.35 44.41
CA SER A 189 28.24 -47.94 44.72
C SER A 189 28.83 -47.82 46.11
N SER A 190 29.62 -46.77 46.36
CA SER A 190 30.12 -46.44 47.70
C SER A 190 28.98 -46.34 48.71
N LEU A 191 29.20 -46.90 49.90
CA LEU A 191 28.36 -46.65 51.07
C LEU A 191 28.92 -45.45 51.83
N TYR A 192 28.03 -44.63 52.39
CA TYR A 192 28.42 -43.46 53.18
C TYR A 192 28.03 -43.65 54.63
N PHE A 193 28.96 -43.39 55.55
CA PHE A 193 28.80 -43.45 56.99
C PHE A 193 29.07 -42.07 57.61
N GLY A 194 28.21 -41.60 58.52
CA GLY A 194 28.38 -40.32 59.18
C GLY A 194 27.24 -40.01 60.13
N SER A 195 27.10 -38.74 60.53
CA SER A 195 25.95 -38.33 61.34
C SER A 195 24.63 -38.47 60.56
N ALA A 196 23.53 -38.70 61.25
CA ALA A 196 22.21 -38.80 60.64
C ALA A 196 21.86 -37.57 59.79
N GLU A 197 22.21 -36.37 60.27
CA GLU A 197 22.02 -35.11 59.56
C GLU A 197 22.84 -35.05 58.26
N GLN A 198 24.12 -35.42 58.31
CA GLN A 198 25.00 -35.41 57.15
C GLN A 198 24.55 -36.38 56.07
N ILE A 199 24.16 -37.58 56.48
CA ILE A 199 23.67 -38.62 55.58
C ILE A 199 22.36 -38.19 54.93
N ASN A 200 21.42 -37.64 55.71
CA ASN A 200 20.18 -37.08 55.20
C ASN A 200 20.44 -35.92 54.22
N ARG A 201 21.40 -35.04 54.51
CA ARG A 201 21.78 -33.93 53.64
C ARG A 201 22.34 -34.42 52.30
N ILE A 202 23.25 -35.40 52.31
CA ILE A 202 23.79 -35.99 51.07
C ILE A 202 22.68 -36.63 50.25
N ASP A 203 21.80 -37.40 50.90
CA ASP A 203 20.72 -38.09 50.20
C ASP A 203 19.74 -37.11 49.56
N LYS A 204 19.25 -36.13 50.32
CA LYS A 204 18.34 -35.10 49.80
C LYS A 204 18.96 -34.27 48.68
N LEU A 205 20.25 -33.92 48.80
CA LEU A 205 20.93 -33.10 47.79
C LEU A 205 21.19 -33.90 46.51
N SER A 206 21.62 -35.15 46.63
CA SER A 206 21.87 -36.04 45.48
C SER A 206 20.57 -36.39 44.75
N THR A 207 19.55 -36.88 45.46
CA THR A 207 18.23 -37.20 44.90
C THR A 207 17.54 -35.94 44.35
N GLY A 208 17.64 -34.80 45.05
CA GLY A 208 17.04 -33.54 44.64
C GLY A 208 17.64 -32.96 43.35
N ILE A 209 18.97 -33.05 43.17
CA ILE A 209 19.63 -32.64 41.92
C ILE A 209 19.17 -33.53 40.76
N GLY A 210 19.11 -34.85 40.96
CA GLY A 210 18.63 -35.79 39.94
C GLY A 210 17.20 -35.46 39.48
N ILE A 211 16.26 -35.31 40.44
CA ILE A 211 14.87 -34.94 40.15
C ILE A 211 14.79 -33.59 39.41
N ALA A 212 15.55 -32.58 39.85
CA ALA A 212 15.52 -31.26 39.22
C ALA A 212 15.97 -31.32 37.75
N LEU A 213 16.99 -32.12 37.43
CA LEU A 213 17.47 -32.32 36.07
C LEU A 213 16.46 -33.09 35.21
N GLU A 214 15.87 -34.16 35.74
CA GLU A 214 14.85 -34.96 35.05
C GLU A 214 13.60 -34.13 34.74
N VAL A 215 13.11 -33.36 35.72
CA VAL A 215 11.99 -32.43 35.54
C VAL A 215 12.34 -31.36 34.50
N SER A 216 13.57 -30.86 34.49
CA SER A 216 14.00 -29.86 33.49
C SER A 216 13.97 -30.43 32.07
N ILE A 217 14.45 -31.67 31.87
CA ILE A 217 14.36 -32.37 30.57
C ILE A 217 12.90 -32.61 30.19
N LEU A 218 12.06 -33.02 31.15
CA LEU A 218 10.63 -33.25 30.94
C LEU A 218 9.91 -31.96 30.47
N LEU A 219 10.14 -30.84 31.16
CA LEU A 219 9.57 -29.54 30.81
C LEU A 219 9.99 -29.10 29.41
N LEU A 220 11.24 -29.32 29.02
CA LEU A 220 11.70 -29.01 27.67
C LEU A 220 11.07 -29.92 26.61
N GLY A 221 10.79 -31.18 26.96
CA GLY A 221 10.01 -32.08 26.14
C GLY A 221 8.58 -31.59 25.91
N ILE A 222 7.90 -31.15 26.97
CA ILE A 222 6.56 -30.55 26.90
C ILE A 222 6.58 -29.28 26.05
N TYR A 223 7.59 -28.41 26.24
CA TYR A 223 7.76 -27.19 25.44
C TYR A 223 7.87 -27.49 23.94
N HIS A 224 8.65 -28.50 23.55
CA HIS A 224 8.79 -28.89 22.15
C HIS A 224 7.52 -29.53 21.59
N LEU A 225 6.79 -30.32 22.38
CA LEU A 225 5.47 -30.81 21.97
C LEU A 225 4.45 -29.67 21.79
N GLY A 226 4.42 -28.69 22.69
CA GLY A 226 3.58 -27.49 22.54
C GLY A 226 3.93 -26.69 21.28
N THR A 227 5.23 -26.54 21.01
CA THR A 227 5.73 -25.91 19.77
C THR A 227 5.29 -26.70 18.52
N TYR A 228 5.26 -28.03 18.59
CA TYR A 228 4.75 -28.87 17.50
C TYR A 228 3.23 -28.69 17.27
N VAL A 229 2.43 -28.55 18.33
CA VAL A 229 0.97 -28.35 18.20
C VAL A 229 0.66 -27.08 17.40
N THR A 230 1.42 -26.00 17.65
CA THR A 230 1.29 -24.76 16.87
C THR A 230 1.89 -24.87 15.46
N ARG A 231 2.80 -25.83 15.24
CA ARG A 231 3.57 -25.99 13.98
C ARG A 231 3.63 -27.44 13.49
N LYS A 232 2.47 -27.98 13.13
CA LYS A 232 2.32 -29.40 12.74
C LYS A 232 3.20 -29.87 11.56
N LYS A 233 3.69 -28.95 10.73
CA LYS A 233 4.60 -29.27 9.60
C LYS A 233 6.02 -29.61 10.06
N GLU A 234 6.47 -29.06 11.18
CA GLU A 234 7.84 -29.23 11.71
C GLU A 234 7.90 -30.43 12.67
N LYS A 235 7.92 -31.64 12.11
CA LYS A 235 7.94 -32.90 12.88
C LYS A 235 9.19 -33.08 13.74
N GLY A 236 10.25 -32.28 13.52
CA GLY A 236 11.44 -32.27 14.36
C GLY A 236 11.13 -32.01 15.84
N PHE A 237 10.25 -31.05 16.13
CA PHE A 237 9.82 -30.74 17.49
C PHE A 237 9.03 -31.88 18.15
N LEU A 238 8.22 -32.60 17.38
CA LEU A 238 7.50 -33.79 17.86
C LEU A 238 8.46 -34.88 18.32
N TYR A 239 9.38 -35.28 17.44
CA TYR A 239 10.30 -36.38 17.73
C TYR A 239 11.27 -36.02 18.87
N PHE A 240 11.75 -34.78 18.91
CA PHE A 240 12.64 -34.34 19.98
C PHE A 240 11.90 -34.16 21.33
N GLY A 241 10.63 -33.71 21.30
CA GLY A 241 9.78 -33.67 22.48
C GLY A 241 9.55 -35.06 23.09
N ILE A 242 9.23 -36.06 22.24
CA ILE A 242 9.11 -37.46 22.66
C ILE A 242 10.44 -37.98 23.21
N TYR A 243 11.57 -37.67 22.56
CA TYR A 243 12.90 -38.02 23.07
C TYR A 243 13.12 -37.47 24.48
N CYS A 244 12.83 -36.20 24.74
CA CYS A 244 13.05 -35.59 26.05
C CYS A 244 12.21 -36.26 27.14
N ILE A 245 10.90 -36.44 26.90
CA ILE A 245 9.98 -37.06 27.88
C ILE A 245 10.41 -38.50 28.18
N SER A 246 10.69 -39.28 27.14
CA SER A 246 11.11 -40.68 27.29
C SER A 246 12.51 -40.82 27.91
N SER A 247 13.43 -39.87 27.65
CA SER A 247 14.76 -39.86 28.28
C SER A 247 14.67 -39.47 29.76
N ALA A 248 13.86 -38.46 30.11
CA ALA A 248 13.65 -38.07 31.50
C ALA A 248 13.14 -39.26 32.34
N LEU A 249 12.13 -39.98 31.82
CA LEU A 249 11.59 -41.17 32.49
C LEU A 249 12.61 -42.33 32.56
N SER A 250 13.44 -42.50 31.54
CA SER A 250 14.51 -43.51 31.54
C SER A 250 15.63 -43.18 32.54
N PHE A 251 16.01 -41.91 32.66
CA PHE A 251 17.08 -41.45 33.53
C PHE A 251 16.66 -41.46 35.01
N ALA A 252 15.38 -41.25 35.29
CA ALA A 252 14.81 -41.38 36.64
C ALA A 252 14.98 -42.78 37.28
N GLY A 253 15.31 -43.80 36.49
CA GLY A 253 15.66 -45.14 37.01
C GLY A 253 17.18 -45.41 37.10
N LEU A 254 18.04 -44.44 36.85
CA LEU A 254 19.50 -44.54 37.00
C LEU A 254 19.96 -43.82 38.27
N GLY A 255 21.22 -44.04 38.70
CA GLY A 255 21.79 -43.35 39.87
C GLY A 255 21.02 -43.62 41.17
N ASP A 256 20.47 -42.55 41.76
CA ASP A 256 19.66 -42.58 42.99
C ASP A 256 18.22 -43.08 42.76
N LYS A 257 17.86 -43.45 41.53
CA LYS A 257 16.58 -44.09 41.18
C LYS A 257 15.36 -43.34 41.75
N PRO A 258 15.22 -42.02 41.53
CA PRO A 258 14.08 -41.25 42.02
C PRO A 258 12.74 -41.86 41.59
N LEU A 259 12.67 -42.51 40.42
CA LEU A 259 11.47 -43.24 39.98
C LEU A 259 11.03 -44.32 40.97
N MET A 260 11.97 -45.07 41.55
CA MET A 260 11.67 -46.11 42.55
C MET A 260 11.36 -45.54 43.93
N GLN A 261 11.85 -44.33 44.24
CA GLN A 261 11.55 -43.65 45.49
C GLN A 261 10.16 -42.99 45.46
N ILE A 262 9.76 -42.44 44.31
CA ILE A 262 8.45 -41.80 44.11
C ILE A 262 7.33 -42.83 44.03
N PHE A 263 7.55 -43.94 43.30
CA PHE A 263 6.58 -45.01 43.11
C PHE A 263 6.85 -46.20 44.03
N ASP A 264 6.94 -45.93 45.33
CA ASP A 264 7.15 -46.96 46.34
C ASP A 264 6.00 -47.98 46.33
N GLY A 265 6.32 -49.28 46.33
CA GLY A 265 5.34 -50.37 46.26
C GLY A 265 4.95 -50.88 44.86
N PHE A 266 5.46 -50.30 43.78
CA PHE A 266 5.28 -50.86 42.43
C PHE A 266 6.19 -52.09 42.20
N PRO A 267 5.73 -53.11 41.44
CA PRO A 267 6.55 -54.30 41.19
C PRO A 267 7.88 -53.96 40.50
N PHE A 268 8.99 -54.47 41.04
CA PHE A 268 10.36 -54.28 40.51
C PHE A 268 10.45 -54.48 38.99
N ALA A 269 9.86 -55.57 38.50
CA ALA A 269 9.87 -55.91 37.08
C ALA A 269 9.12 -54.90 36.22
N LEU A 270 8.04 -54.29 36.73
CA LEU A 270 7.26 -53.30 36.01
C LEU A 270 8.04 -51.98 35.87
N ILE A 271 8.66 -51.50 36.96
CA ILE A 271 9.45 -50.25 36.93
C ILE A 271 10.62 -50.38 35.93
N HIS A 272 11.36 -51.48 35.97
CA HIS A 272 12.47 -51.72 35.02
C HIS A 272 11.97 -51.89 33.57
N LYS A 273 10.76 -52.43 33.36
CA LYS A 273 10.14 -52.47 32.03
C LYS A 273 9.77 -51.08 31.54
N ILE A 274 9.15 -50.25 32.38
CA ILE A 274 8.82 -48.86 32.04
C ILE A 274 10.10 -48.11 31.67
N GLN A 275 11.12 -48.15 32.53
CA GLN A 275 12.41 -47.51 32.30
C GLN A 275 13.02 -47.95 30.96
N GLY A 276 13.08 -49.26 30.70
CA GLY A 276 13.65 -49.78 29.45
C GLY A 276 12.83 -49.40 28.22
N ILE A 277 11.50 -49.48 28.27
CA ILE A 277 10.64 -49.04 27.15
C ILE A 277 10.84 -47.56 26.87
N SER A 278 10.96 -46.72 27.92
CA SER A 278 11.28 -45.31 27.77
C SER A 278 12.65 -45.09 27.12
N MET A 279 13.67 -45.86 27.49
CA MET A 279 14.99 -45.83 26.85
C MET A 279 14.92 -46.18 25.35
N HIS A 280 14.20 -47.25 24.98
CA HIS A 280 14.05 -47.63 23.57
C HIS A 280 13.26 -46.58 22.78
N THR A 281 12.21 -46.04 23.38
CA THR A 281 11.39 -44.98 22.79
C THR A 281 12.23 -43.74 22.51
N SER A 282 13.14 -43.37 23.42
CA SER A 282 14.03 -42.23 23.20
C SER A 282 14.98 -42.47 22.02
N ILE A 283 15.57 -43.65 21.89
CA ILE A 283 16.44 -44.00 20.76
C ILE A 283 15.69 -43.95 19.43
N LEU A 284 14.48 -44.52 19.38
CA LEU A 284 13.63 -44.49 18.18
C LEU A 284 13.22 -43.06 17.82
N ALA A 285 12.81 -42.26 18.81
CA ALA A 285 12.44 -40.86 18.63
C ALA A 285 13.62 -40.02 18.13
N LEU A 286 14.82 -40.19 18.69
CA LEU A 286 16.04 -39.53 18.22
C LEU A 286 16.40 -39.95 16.80
N THR A 287 16.21 -41.21 16.44
CA THR A 287 16.44 -41.71 15.08
C THR A 287 15.47 -41.09 14.08
N LEU A 288 14.19 -40.93 14.44
CA LEU A 288 13.19 -40.22 13.63
C LEU A 288 13.48 -38.71 13.54
N PHE A 289 13.99 -38.11 14.61
CA PHE A 289 14.50 -36.74 14.59
C PHE A 289 15.64 -36.60 13.57
N ILE A 290 16.65 -37.46 13.62
CA ILE A 290 17.77 -37.48 12.66
C ILE A 290 17.27 -37.68 11.22
N LYS A 291 16.30 -38.58 11.01
CA LYS A 291 15.70 -38.80 9.68
C LYS A 291 15.10 -37.52 9.11
N HIS A 292 14.42 -36.74 9.94
CA HIS A 292 13.71 -35.54 9.52
C HIS A 292 14.65 -34.34 9.38
N VAL A 293 15.57 -34.17 10.33
CA VAL A 293 16.42 -32.98 10.43
C VAL A 293 17.69 -33.13 9.60
N CYS A 294 18.26 -34.34 9.49
CA CYS A 294 19.52 -34.63 8.81
C CYS A 294 19.35 -35.49 7.55
N SER A 295 18.24 -35.34 6.82
CA SER A 295 17.89 -36.22 5.69
C SER A 295 18.91 -36.25 4.54
N GLU A 296 19.73 -35.22 4.43
CA GLU A 296 20.77 -35.09 3.40
C GLU A 296 22.15 -35.55 3.87
N GLN A 297 22.43 -35.47 5.17
CA GLN A 297 23.73 -35.84 5.75
C GLN A 297 23.78 -37.30 6.19
N VAL A 298 22.64 -37.86 6.62
CA VAL A 298 22.55 -39.23 7.14
C VAL A 298 21.82 -40.12 6.16
N PRO A 299 22.41 -41.26 5.73
CA PRO A 299 21.83 -42.09 4.70
C PRO A 299 20.59 -42.84 5.22
N ARG A 300 19.57 -42.96 4.36
CA ARG A 300 18.28 -43.59 4.71
C ARG A 300 18.40 -45.06 5.13
N TRP A 301 19.40 -45.79 4.61
CA TRP A 301 19.62 -47.18 4.99
C TRP A 301 20.01 -47.30 6.47
N LEU A 302 20.90 -46.41 6.96
CA LEU A 302 21.35 -46.42 8.36
C LEU A 302 20.17 -46.17 9.30
N VAL A 303 19.35 -45.16 9.00
CA VAL A 303 18.12 -44.87 9.75
C VAL A 303 17.18 -46.07 9.78
N LYS A 304 16.92 -46.70 8.64
CA LYS A 304 16.05 -47.90 8.57
C LYS A 304 16.62 -49.07 9.38
N SER A 305 17.92 -49.32 9.30
CA SER A 305 18.58 -50.37 10.05
C SER A 305 18.47 -50.15 11.55
N VAL A 306 18.74 -48.92 12.03
CA VAL A 306 18.62 -48.57 13.46
C VAL A 306 17.17 -48.74 13.94
N LEU A 307 16.19 -48.21 13.20
CA LEU A 307 14.77 -48.38 13.56
C LEU A 307 14.34 -49.85 13.60
N THR A 308 14.83 -50.67 12.67
CA THR A 308 14.49 -52.10 12.60
C THR A 308 15.11 -52.87 13.77
N VAL A 309 16.41 -52.67 14.02
CA VAL A 309 17.13 -53.36 15.10
C VAL A 309 16.55 -52.98 16.46
N TYR A 310 16.38 -51.68 16.75
CA TYR A 310 15.81 -51.25 18.03
C TYR A 310 14.31 -51.53 18.14
N GLY A 311 13.57 -51.57 17.02
CA GLY A 311 12.18 -52.00 17.00
C GLY A 311 12.02 -53.48 17.39
N ILE A 312 12.81 -54.37 16.78
CA ILE A 312 12.84 -55.80 17.13
C ILE A 312 13.31 -55.98 18.58
N TYR A 313 14.34 -55.25 19.01
CA TYR A 313 14.84 -55.33 20.37
C TYR A 313 13.81 -54.84 21.40
N SER A 314 13.00 -53.83 21.07
CA SER A 314 11.90 -53.38 21.94
C SER A 314 10.85 -54.48 22.15
N VAL A 315 10.49 -55.22 21.09
CA VAL A 315 9.58 -56.37 21.18
C VAL A 315 10.20 -57.48 22.04
N TYR A 316 11.47 -57.82 21.79
CA TYR A 316 12.22 -58.78 22.61
C TYR A 316 12.22 -58.39 24.10
N PHE A 317 12.50 -57.12 24.40
CA PHE A 317 12.56 -56.58 25.75
C PHE A 317 11.21 -56.67 26.50
N ILE A 318 10.09 -56.47 25.80
CA ILE A 318 8.75 -56.59 26.39
C ILE A 318 8.41 -58.04 26.74
N LEU A 319 8.75 -58.99 25.87
CA LEU A 319 8.38 -60.40 26.00
C LEU A 319 9.26 -61.16 27.00
N VAL A 320 10.51 -60.75 27.16
CA VAL A 320 11.53 -61.50 27.89
C VAL A 320 11.67 -60.99 29.34
N PRO A 321 11.90 -61.87 30.35
CA PRO A 321 12.11 -61.45 31.72
C PRO A 321 13.47 -60.75 31.93
N PHE A 322 13.56 -59.90 32.96
CA PHE A 322 14.76 -59.08 33.28
C PHE A 322 16.08 -59.85 33.26
N ARG A 323 16.09 -61.06 33.82
CA ARG A 323 17.28 -61.92 33.87
C ARG A 323 17.90 -62.24 32.51
N VAL A 324 17.08 -62.33 31.47
CA VAL A 324 17.55 -62.75 30.15
C VAL A 324 18.01 -61.53 29.35
N TYR A 325 17.24 -60.43 29.35
CA TYR A 325 17.66 -59.23 28.64
C TYR A 325 18.80 -58.47 29.34
N SER A 326 19.09 -58.73 30.63
CA SER A 326 20.26 -58.13 31.30
C SER A 326 21.59 -58.54 30.65
N TYR A 327 21.63 -59.62 29.88
CA TYR A 327 22.81 -60.01 29.09
C TYR A 327 22.92 -59.21 27.79
N THR A 328 21.80 -58.82 27.19
CA THR A 328 21.77 -58.13 25.90
C THR A 328 21.91 -56.62 26.02
N THR A 329 21.62 -56.03 27.19
CA THR A 329 21.73 -54.58 27.43
C THR A 329 23.11 -54.04 27.13
N PHE A 330 24.20 -54.68 27.60
CA PHE A 330 25.57 -54.24 27.33
C PHE A 330 25.93 -54.26 25.83
N ILE A 331 25.47 -55.29 25.11
CA ILE A 331 25.67 -55.39 23.65
C ILE A 331 24.97 -54.23 22.94
N MET A 332 23.75 -53.91 23.35
CA MET A 332 22.98 -52.80 22.77
C MET A 332 23.59 -51.44 23.13
N SER A 333 24.11 -51.25 24.34
CA SER A 333 24.86 -50.04 24.70
C SER A 333 26.12 -49.87 23.85
N ALA A 334 26.88 -50.94 23.60
CA ALA A 334 28.04 -50.89 22.71
C ALA A 334 27.64 -50.55 21.26
N LEU A 335 26.56 -51.15 20.76
CA LEU A 335 25.99 -50.82 19.45
C LEU A 335 25.56 -49.35 19.38
N GLN A 336 24.96 -48.81 20.44
CA GLN A 336 24.54 -47.41 20.54
C GLN A 336 25.72 -46.44 20.43
N ILE A 337 26.83 -46.72 21.13
CA ILE A 337 28.07 -45.94 21.05
C ILE A 337 28.59 -45.92 19.61
N VAL A 338 28.62 -47.07 18.93
CA VAL A 338 29.03 -47.18 17.53
C VAL A 338 28.14 -46.36 16.61
N ILE A 339 26.81 -46.42 16.79
CA ILE A 339 25.85 -45.64 15.99
C ILE A 339 26.10 -44.13 16.16
N TYR A 340 26.28 -43.65 17.39
CA TYR A 340 26.53 -42.23 17.65
C TYR A 340 27.88 -41.78 17.09
N PHE A 341 28.90 -42.63 17.17
CA PHE A 341 30.19 -42.38 16.51
C PHE A 341 30.03 -42.23 14.99
N ILE A 342 29.27 -43.14 14.34
CA ILE A 342 28.99 -43.06 12.91
C ILE A 342 28.24 -41.77 12.56
N ILE A 343 27.24 -41.38 13.36
CA ILE A 343 26.48 -40.13 13.14
C ILE A 343 27.41 -38.91 13.24
N ILE A 344 28.22 -38.82 14.30
CA ILE A 344 29.19 -37.72 14.47
C ILE A 344 30.16 -37.67 13.29
N TRP A 345 30.66 -38.83 12.84
CA TRP A 345 31.55 -38.92 11.69
C TRP A 345 30.88 -38.43 10.41
N LEU A 346 29.64 -38.83 10.13
CA LEU A 346 28.88 -38.39 8.95
C LEU A 346 28.64 -36.88 8.97
N LEU A 347 28.18 -36.34 10.10
CA LEU A 347 27.94 -34.89 10.26
C LEU A 347 29.24 -34.09 10.15
N SER A 348 30.33 -34.56 10.76
CA SER A 348 31.65 -33.92 10.65
C SER A 348 32.18 -33.97 9.23
N ALA A 349 31.99 -35.08 8.51
CA ALA A 349 32.35 -35.19 7.11
C ALA A 349 31.53 -34.23 6.23
N ALA A 350 30.24 -34.06 6.51
CA ALA A 350 29.38 -33.09 5.82
C ALA A 350 29.85 -31.65 6.05
N TYR A 351 30.18 -31.30 7.31
CA TYR A 351 30.73 -30.00 7.68
C TYR A 351 32.05 -29.69 6.94
N MET A 352 32.98 -30.65 6.92
CA MET A 352 34.28 -30.48 6.25
C MET A 352 34.18 -30.42 4.73
N ARG A 353 33.17 -31.04 4.13
CA ARG A 353 32.90 -30.97 2.68
C ARG A 353 32.20 -29.67 2.28
N GLY A 354 31.79 -28.84 3.24
CA GLY A 354 30.93 -27.68 2.98
C GLY A 354 29.53 -28.06 2.51
N ASN A 355 29.13 -29.32 2.66
CA ASN A 355 27.80 -29.80 2.30
C ASN A 355 26.87 -29.71 3.52
N TYR A 356 26.36 -28.51 3.79
CA TYR A 356 25.53 -28.24 4.95
C TYR A 356 24.05 -28.63 4.75
N GLY A 357 23.64 -28.91 3.52
CA GLY A 357 22.24 -29.17 3.17
C GLY A 357 21.31 -28.06 3.64
N SER A 358 20.24 -28.41 4.35
CA SER A 358 19.30 -27.44 4.95
C SER A 358 19.84 -26.68 6.19
N PHE A 359 21.08 -26.93 6.63
CA PHE A 359 21.64 -26.29 7.81
C PHE A 359 22.53 -25.10 7.44
N SER A 360 22.57 -24.10 8.32
CA SER A 360 23.69 -23.17 8.36
C SER A 360 24.94 -23.84 8.94
N LYS A 361 26.13 -23.33 8.58
CA LYS A 361 27.42 -23.79 9.13
C LYS A 361 27.41 -23.82 10.67
N ARG A 362 26.79 -22.81 11.29
CA ARG A 362 26.66 -22.70 12.76
C ARG A 362 25.72 -23.76 13.32
N SER A 363 24.54 -23.93 12.72
CA SER A 363 23.56 -24.93 13.16
C SER A 363 24.10 -26.36 13.08
N LEU A 364 24.84 -26.70 12.00
CA LEU A 364 25.47 -28.01 11.87
C LEU A 364 26.58 -28.23 12.92
N LEU A 365 27.36 -27.21 13.25
CA LEU A 365 28.39 -27.30 14.30
C LEU A 365 27.76 -27.54 15.67
N ILE A 366 26.69 -26.82 16.02
CA ILE A 366 25.96 -27.02 17.28
C ILE A 366 25.41 -28.45 17.36
N LEU A 367 24.88 -28.97 16.25
CA LEU A 367 24.40 -30.35 16.18
C LEU A 367 25.51 -31.37 16.44
N ILE A 368 26.69 -31.18 15.85
CA ILE A 368 27.86 -32.05 16.11
C ILE A 368 28.25 -32.01 17.60
N LEU A 369 28.34 -30.81 18.18
CA LEU A 369 28.64 -30.64 19.60
C LEU A 369 27.61 -31.32 20.51
N ALA A 370 26.33 -31.24 20.14
CA ALA A 370 25.26 -31.94 20.85
C ALA A 370 25.51 -33.45 20.83
N PHE A 371 25.71 -34.06 19.66
CA PHE A 371 25.97 -35.50 19.58
C PHE A 371 27.27 -35.91 20.30
N CYS A 372 28.30 -35.07 20.33
CA CYS A 372 29.48 -35.30 21.15
C CYS A 372 29.15 -35.33 22.65
N ALA A 373 28.34 -34.39 23.15
CA ALA A 373 27.87 -34.41 24.53
C ALA A 373 27.06 -35.69 24.83
N LEU A 374 26.18 -36.11 23.92
CA LEU A 374 25.42 -37.35 24.07
C LEU A 374 26.32 -38.60 24.07
N LEU A 375 27.35 -38.62 23.23
CA LEU A 375 28.34 -39.70 23.21
C LEU A 375 29.12 -39.77 24.53
N ILE A 376 29.58 -38.62 25.05
CA ILE A 376 30.27 -38.53 26.34
C ILE A 376 29.36 -39.02 27.48
N CYS A 377 28.10 -38.63 27.48
CA CYS A 377 27.10 -39.08 28.45
C CYS A 377 27.00 -40.61 28.50
N ILE A 378 26.87 -41.27 27.35
CA ILE A 378 26.78 -42.74 27.28
C ILE A 378 28.11 -43.43 27.61
N LEU A 379 29.23 -42.84 27.21
CA LEU A 379 30.56 -43.36 27.57
C LEU A 379 30.77 -43.31 29.08
N ASP A 380 30.46 -42.19 29.74
CA ASP A 380 30.57 -42.04 31.19
C ASP A 380 29.67 -43.06 31.93
N ALA A 381 28.42 -43.21 31.49
CA ALA A 381 27.51 -44.23 32.02
C ALA A 381 28.05 -45.66 31.83
N SER A 382 28.60 -45.97 30.65
CA SER A 382 29.15 -47.29 30.34
C SER A 382 30.39 -47.59 31.16
N LEU A 383 31.29 -46.61 31.33
CA LEU A 383 32.50 -46.74 32.13
C LEU A 383 32.20 -46.90 33.63
N TYR A 384 31.19 -46.17 34.13
CA TYR A 384 30.67 -46.34 35.48
C TYR A 384 30.05 -47.73 35.67
N LEU A 385 29.22 -48.19 34.73
CA LEU A 385 28.65 -49.55 34.74
C LEU A 385 29.71 -50.64 34.59
N LEU A 386 30.88 -50.36 34.04
CA LEU A 386 32.00 -51.31 33.98
C LEU A 386 32.94 -51.25 35.19
N ARG A 387 32.67 -50.39 36.19
CA ARG A 387 33.53 -50.16 37.38
C ARG A 387 34.91 -49.61 37.08
N ILE A 388 35.13 -49.09 35.87
CA ILE A 388 36.40 -48.45 35.51
C ILE A 388 36.49 -47.08 36.21
N VAL A 389 35.32 -46.45 36.44
CA VAL A 389 35.19 -45.11 37.00
C VAL A 389 34.33 -45.17 38.26
N PRO A 390 34.71 -44.47 39.35
CA PRO A 390 34.01 -44.55 40.62
C PRO A 390 32.66 -43.80 40.64
N LYS A 391 32.43 -42.86 39.72
CA LYS A 391 31.21 -42.02 39.64
C LYS A 391 30.85 -41.68 38.19
N ASN A 392 29.56 -41.56 37.91
CA ASN A 392 28.99 -41.09 36.64
C ASN A 392 28.79 -39.55 36.65
N PHE A 393 29.84 -38.78 36.94
CA PHE A 393 29.74 -37.32 37.16
C PHE A 393 29.38 -36.53 35.89
N LEU A 394 29.87 -36.97 34.72
CA LEU A 394 29.66 -36.23 33.47
C LEU A 394 28.28 -36.52 32.87
N PHE A 395 27.66 -37.64 33.24
CA PHE A 395 26.37 -38.09 32.72
C PHE A 395 25.31 -36.98 32.73
N ASP A 396 25.01 -36.44 33.92
CA ASP A 396 23.96 -35.46 34.15
C ASP A 396 24.20 -34.15 33.39
N PHE A 397 25.44 -33.66 33.46
CA PHE A 397 25.85 -32.42 32.79
C PHE A 397 25.78 -32.55 31.25
N CYS A 398 26.27 -33.66 30.71
CA CYS A 398 26.29 -33.90 29.27
C CYS A 398 24.90 -34.21 28.70
N ALA A 399 24.04 -34.89 29.47
CA ALA A 399 22.64 -35.12 29.10
C ALA A 399 21.89 -33.78 28.97
N MET A 400 22.02 -32.88 29.95
CA MET A 400 21.43 -31.56 29.89
C MET A 400 22.02 -30.72 28.75
N SER A 401 23.34 -30.75 28.58
CA SER A 401 24.04 -30.03 27.50
C SER A 401 23.55 -30.48 26.12
N PHE A 402 23.36 -31.78 25.89
CA PHE A 402 22.79 -32.30 24.64
C PHE A 402 21.40 -31.69 24.39
N VAL A 403 20.53 -31.74 25.38
CA VAL A 403 19.15 -31.30 25.27
C VAL A 403 19.05 -29.79 25.01
N LEU A 404 19.87 -28.98 25.69
CA LEU A 404 19.98 -27.54 25.49
C LEU A 404 20.55 -27.19 24.11
N LEU A 405 21.61 -27.87 23.66
CA LEU A 405 22.24 -27.61 22.36
C LEU A 405 21.28 -27.93 21.20
N ILE A 406 20.52 -29.02 21.25
CA ILE A 406 19.51 -29.33 20.23
C ILE A 406 18.39 -28.27 20.25
N SER A 407 17.94 -27.86 21.43
CA SER A 407 16.90 -26.83 21.56
C SER A 407 17.36 -25.49 21.01
N PHE A 408 18.60 -25.10 21.30
CA PHE A 408 19.23 -23.90 20.76
C PHE A 408 19.42 -24.00 19.24
N MET A 409 19.84 -25.16 18.72
CA MET A 409 19.94 -25.39 17.28
C MET A 409 18.59 -25.22 16.58
N LEU A 410 17.52 -25.79 17.13
CA LEU A 410 16.16 -25.69 16.57
C LEU A 410 15.68 -24.22 16.59
N ALA A 411 15.94 -23.49 17.67
CA ALA A 411 15.64 -22.07 17.77
C ALA A 411 16.43 -21.23 16.75
N SER A 412 17.74 -21.47 16.60
CA SER A 412 18.61 -20.78 15.63
C SER A 412 18.13 -21.00 14.19
N ARG A 413 17.86 -22.26 13.82
CA ARG A 413 17.33 -22.60 12.50
C ARG A 413 15.98 -21.95 12.24
N PHE A 414 15.12 -21.88 13.26
CA PHE A 414 13.85 -21.19 13.14
C PHE A 414 14.03 -19.68 12.92
N SER A 415 14.93 -19.04 13.68
CA SER A 415 15.23 -17.62 13.52
C SER A 415 15.77 -17.30 12.13
N GLU A 416 16.66 -18.14 11.58
CA GLU A 416 17.21 -17.97 10.22
C GLU A 416 16.11 -18.10 9.16
N ALA A 417 15.22 -19.09 9.29
CA ALA A 417 14.09 -19.27 8.38
C ALA A 417 13.12 -18.07 8.45
N TYR A 418 12.84 -17.56 9.66
CA TYR A 418 11.97 -16.40 9.86
C TYR A 418 12.53 -15.15 9.18
N GLN A 419 13.81 -14.84 9.40
CA GLN A 419 14.49 -13.71 8.73
C GLN A 419 14.46 -13.83 7.21
N THR A 420 14.62 -15.05 6.69
CA THR A 420 14.55 -15.31 5.25
C THR A 420 13.14 -15.03 4.71
N ILE A 421 12.09 -15.49 5.41
CA ILE A 421 10.69 -15.25 5.04
C ILE A 421 10.38 -13.75 5.07
N GLU A 422 10.79 -13.05 6.12
CA GLU A 422 10.59 -11.60 6.25
C GLU A 422 11.30 -10.84 5.13
N GLY A 423 12.54 -11.22 4.80
CA GLY A 423 13.30 -10.65 3.68
C GLY A 423 12.65 -10.91 2.32
N MET A 424 12.12 -12.11 2.08
CA MET A 424 11.37 -12.42 0.84
C MET A 424 10.07 -11.63 0.76
N THR A 425 9.36 -11.49 1.87
CA THR A 425 8.10 -10.72 1.94
C THR A 425 8.36 -9.25 1.62
N ARG A 426 9.43 -8.67 2.16
CA ARG A 426 9.85 -7.30 1.84
C ARG A 426 10.21 -7.14 0.36
N LYS A 427 10.98 -8.07 -0.21
CA LYS A 427 11.32 -8.06 -1.65
C LYS A 427 10.08 -8.18 -2.53
N LEU A 428 9.11 -9.01 -2.13
CA LEU A 428 7.85 -9.16 -2.85
C LEU A 428 7.08 -7.83 -2.85
N SER A 429 6.95 -7.21 -1.68
CA SER A 429 6.26 -5.91 -1.54
C SER A 429 6.97 -4.78 -2.29
N GLU A 430 8.30 -4.75 -2.30
CA GLU A 430 9.07 -3.80 -3.11
C GLU A 430 8.85 -4.05 -4.61
N ASN A 431 8.81 -5.30 -5.06
CA ASN A 431 8.56 -5.63 -6.45
C ASN A 431 7.13 -5.28 -6.89
N ASP A 432 6.13 -5.51 -6.03
CA ASP A 432 4.75 -5.09 -6.28
C ASP A 432 4.67 -3.56 -6.41
N ARG A 433 5.30 -2.81 -5.50
CA ARG A 433 5.35 -1.34 -5.56
C ARG A 433 6.04 -0.85 -6.84
N LEU A 434 7.17 -1.44 -7.22
CA LEU A 434 7.88 -1.09 -8.46
C LEU A 434 7.04 -1.38 -9.70
N LYS A 435 6.27 -2.47 -9.69
CA LYS A 435 5.35 -2.80 -10.77
C LYS A 435 4.23 -1.76 -10.90
N ASP A 436 3.70 -1.28 -9.78
CA ASP A 436 2.64 -0.26 -9.77
C ASP A 436 3.14 1.11 -10.22
N GLU A 437 4.31 1.51 -9.71
CA GLU A 437 4.99 2.73 -10.13
C GLU A 437 5.35 2.68 -11.62
N PHE A 438 5.83 1.52 -12.09
CA PHE A 438 6.10 1.29 -13.52
C PHE A 438 4.83 1.44 -14.36
N LEU A 439 3.71 0.83 -13.97
CA LEU A 439 2.46 0.91 -14.74
C LEU A 439 1.91 2.34 -14.80
N ILE A 440 1.91 3.06 -13.67
CA ILE A 440 1.41 4.44 -13.61
C ILE A 440 2.31 5.38 -14.42
N ASN A 441 3.64 5.31 -14.23
CA ASN A 441 4.57 6.20 -14.92
C ASN A 441 4.60 5.92 -16.42
N THR A 442 4.68 4.65 -16.82
CA THR A 442 4.70 4.25 -18.24
C THR A 442 3.45 4.71 -18.97
N THR A 443 2.30 4.71 -18.30
CA THR A 443 1.04 5.25 -18.86
C THR A 443 1.16 6.72 -19.20
N HIS A 444 1.61 7.52 -18.23
CA HIS A 444 1.72 8.96 -18.39
C HIS A 444 2.77 9.31 -19.47
N GLU A 445 3.87 8.57 -19.48
CA GLU A 445 4.94 8.67 -20.48
C GLU A 445 4.48 8.24 -21.89
N PHE A 446 3.51 7.33 -22.02
CA PHE A 446 2.90 7.01 -23.33
C PHE A 446 1.83 8.01 -23.75
N GLN A 447 0.98 8.48 -22.82
CA GLN A 447 -0.11 9.42 -23.14
C GLN A 447 0.40 10.78 -23.62
N THR A 448 1.48 11.28 -23.03
CA THR A 448 2.06 12.60 -23.35
C THR A 448 2.50 12.72 -24.84
N PRO A 449 3.37 11.84 -25.38
CA PRO A 449 3.77 11.92 -26.79
C PRO A 449 2.60 11.62 -27.74
N LEU A 450 1.66 10.76 -27.33
CA LEU A 450 0.46 10.45 -28.10
C LEU A 450 -0.43 11.68 -28.30
N ASN A 451 -0.69 12.44 -27.23
CA ASN A 451 -1.44 13.68 -27.31
C ASN A 451 -0.70 14.72 -28.16
N GLY A 452 0.62 14.75 -28.09
CA GLY A 452 1.45 15.58 -28.98
C GLY A 452 1.24 15.26 -30.46
N ILE A 453 1.26 13.97 -30.84
CA ILE A 453 1.03 13.53 -32.22
C ILE A 453 -0.39 13.89 -32.69
N ILE A 454 -1.41 13.70 -31.83
CA ILE A 454 -2.80 14.05 -32.14
C ILE A 454 -2.90 15.54 -32.43
N ASN A 455 -2.41 16.38 -31.51
CA ASN A 455 -2.54 17.83 -31.60
C ASN A 455 -1.78 18.41 -32.81
N ILE A 456 -0.56 17.95 -33.06
CA ILE A 456 0.23 18.40 -34.21
C ILE A 456 -0.46 17.99 -35.52
N SER A 457 -0.91 16.75 -35.62
CA SER A 457 -1.54 16.24 -36.84
C SER A 457 -2.89 16.92 -37.11
N GLN A 458 -3.63 17.26 -36.05
CA GLN A 458 -4.90 17.96 -36.12
C GLN A 458 -4.72 19.45 -36.48
N SER A 459 -3.71 20.11 -35.90
CA SER A 459 -3.33 21.47 -36.27
C SER A 459 -2.89 21.60 -37.74
N LEU A 460 -2.18 20.58 -38.27
CA LEU A 460 -1.83 20.51 -39.68
C LEU A 460 -3.05 20.28 -40.59
N LEU A 461 -4.06 19.52 -40.13
CA LEU A 461 -5.34 19.35 -40.84
C LEU A 461 -6.16 20.65 -40.90
N GLU A 462 -6.07 21.47 -39.86
CA GLU A 462 -6.76 22.76 -39.73
C GLU A 462 -6.05 23.90 -40.48
N GLY A 463 -4.94 23.61 -41.18
CA GLY A 463 -4.25 24.56 -42.07
C GLY A 463 -3.22 25.46 -41.37
N ALA A 464 -2.81 25.15 -40.13
CA ALA A 464 -1.87 25.98 -39.37
C ALA A 464 -0.48 26.15 -40.00
N ALA A 465 -0.12 25.32 -40.99
CA ALA A 465 1.14 25.38 -41.73
C ALA A 465 0.95 25.57 -43.26
N GLY A 466 -0.22 26.04 -43.69
CA GLY A 466 -0.60 26.23 -45.11
C GLY A 466 -1.61 25.18 -45.61
N ASP A 467 -2.04 25.32 -46.87
CA ASP A 467 -3.02 24.42 -47.48
C ASP A 467 -2.42 23.02 -47.68
N VAL A 468 -3.01 22.03 -47.00
CA VAL A 468 -2.71 20.60 -47.19
C VAL A 468 -3.48 20.05 -48.38
N ASN A 469 -2.79 19.35 -49.28
CA ASN A 469 -3.44 18.70 -50.42
C ASN A 469 -4.31 17.51 -49.97
N GLU A 470 -5.25 17.06 -50.80
CA GLU A 470 -6.20 15.99 -50.44
C GLU A 470 -5.51 14.70 -49.95
N LYS A 471 -4.36 14.36 -50.52
CA LYS A 471 -3.59 13.16 -50.12
C LYS A 471 -2.89 13.34 -48.76
N GLN A 472 -2.44 14.55 -48.45
CA GLN A 472 -1.89 14.92 -47.14
C GLN A 472 -2.99 14.96 -46.07
N LYS A 473 -4.17 15.46 -46.44
CA LYS A 473 -5.35 15.49 -45.57
C LYS A 473 -5.80 14.07 -45.20
N GLU A 474 -5.87 13.16 -46.17
CA GLU A 474 -6.17 11.74 -45.95
C GLU A 474 -5.14 11.08 -45.02
N ASN A 475 -3.83 11.29 -45.28
CA ASN A 475 -2.76 10.74 -44.44
C ASN A 475 -2.79 11.30 -43.00
N LEU A 476 -2.96 12.62 -42.83
CA LEU A 476 -3.03 13.23 -41.50
C LEU A 476 -4.27 12.78 -40.72
N SER A 477 -5.42 12.64 -41.40
CA SER A 477 -6.63 12.10 -40.77
C SER A 477 -6.43 10.66 -40.28
N THR A 478 -5.66 9.87 -41.04
CA THR A 478 -5.27 8.51 -40.65
C THR A 478 -4.35 8.53 -39.43
N ILE A 479 -3.36 9.44 -39.38
CA ILE A 479 -2.46 9.58 -38.24
C ILE A 479 -3.26 9.95 -36.97
N VAL A 480 -4.15 10.94 -37.05
CA VAL A 480 -5.02 11.34 -35.94
C VAL A 480 -5.85 10.15 -35.45
N ALA A 481 -6.48 9.42 -36.35
CA ALA A 481 -7.30 8.26 -36.01
C ALA A 481 -6.47 7.14 -35.33
N VAL A 482 -5.28 6.84 -35.84
CA VAL A 482 -4.37 5.83 -35.26
C VAL A 482 -3.88 6.25 -33.88
N SER A 483 -3.50 7.52 -33.70
CA SER A 483 -3.02 8.04 -32.42
C SER A 483 -4.14 8.09 -31.36
N GLN A 484 -5.34 8.53 -31.72
CA GLN A 484 -6.50 8.48 -30.80
C GLN A 484 -6.82 7.04 -30.38
N ARG A 485 -6.73 6.09 -31.32
CA ARG A 485 -6.90 4.66 -31.04
C ARG A 485 -5.86 4.15 -30.05
N LEU A 486 -4.58 4.48 -30.23
CA LEU A 486 -3.50 4.05 -29.34
C LEU A 486 -3.65 4.64 -27.93
N SER A 487 -4.08 5.90 -27.82
CA SER A 487 -4.33 6.57 -26.53
C SER A 487 -5.46 5.90 -25.74
N THR A 488 -6.55 5.55 -26.42
CA THR A 488 -7.66 4.78 -25.83
C THR A 488 -7.18 3.41 -25.36
N LEU A 489 -6.32 2.77 -26.15
CA LEU A 489 -5.76 1.45 -25.85
C LEU A 489 -4.96 1.39 -24.56
N VAL A 490 -4.06 2.35 -24.39
CA VAL A 490 -3.22 2.48 -23.20
C VAL A 490 -4.12 2.62 -21.96
N ARG A 491 -5.22 3.38 -22.10
CA ARG A 491 -6.20 3.57 -21.03
C ARG A 491 -6.97 2.28 -20.68
N ASP A 492 -7.47 1.56 -21.70
CA ASP A 492 -8.25 0.33 -21.52
C ASP A 492 -7.41 -0.80 -20.87
N ILE A 493 -6.12 -0.90 -21.21
CA ILE A 493 -5.21 -1.89 -20.60
C ILE A 493 -5.07 -1.67 -19.09
N LEU A 494 -5.04 -0.41 -18.66
CA LEU A 494 -4.90 -0.07 -17.24
C LEU A 494 -6.18 -0.35 -16.46
N ASP A 495 -7.33 -0.01 -17.04
CA ASP A 495 -8.62 -0.35 -16.45
C ASP A 495 -8.73 -1.88 -16.27
N LEU A 496 -8.29 -2.67 -17.24
CA LEU A 496 -8.23 -4.13 -17.12
C LEU A 496 -7.32 -4.63 -16.01
N GLU A 497 -6.11 -4.08 -15.87
CA GLU A 497 -5.18 -4.48 -14.80
C GLU A 497 -5.72 -4.11 -13.41
N ARG A 498 -6.36 -2.95 -13.26
CA ARG A 498 -7.02 -2.54 -12.00
C ARG A 498 -8.21 -3.44 -11.66
N ILE A 499 -8.99 -3.84 -12.67
CA ILE A 499 -10.11 -4.78 -12.52
C ILE A 499 -9.61 -6.15 -12.03
N LYS A 500 -8.54 -6.69 -12.63
CA LYS A 500 -8.00 -8.02 -12.25
C LYS A 500 -7.50 -8.07 -10.81
N ARG A 501 -7.05 -6.94 -10.28
CA ARG A 501 -6.53 -6.82 -8.91
C ARG A 501 -7.59 -6.47 -7.86
N ASN A 502 -8.87 -6.35 -8.25
CA ASN A 502 -9.97 -5.87 -7.40
C ASN A 502 -9.72 -4.47 -6.81
N GLU A 503 -8.97 -3.62 -7.51
CA GLU A 503 -8.63 -2.26 -7.04
C GLU A 503 -9.69 -1.20 -7.44
N ILE A 504 -10.74 -1.60 -8.16
CA ILE A 504 -11.85 -0.69 -8.49
C ILE A 504 -12.81 -0.60 -7.30
N HIS A 505 -12.78 0.55 -6.63
CA HIS A 505 -13.80 0.95 -5.67
C HIS A 505 -14.96 1.65 -6.40
N LEU A 506 -16.12 1.01 -6.43
CA LEU A 506 -17.34 1.61 -6.99
C LEU A 506 -17.95 2.63 -6.03
N GLN A 507 -18.25 3.82 -6.51
CA GLN A 507 -19.00 4.85 -5.79
C GLN A 507 -20.47 4.75 -6.16
N THR A 508 -21.19 3.78 -5.60
CA THR A 508 -22.59 3.55 -5.97
C THR A 508 -23.52 4.61 -5.37
N SER A 509 -24.29 5.29 -6.23
CA SER A 509 -25.34 6.24 -5.89
C SER A 509 -26.67 5.86 -6.58
N ALA A 510 -27.75 6.60 -6.31
CA ALA A 510 -28.99 6.49 -7.07
C ALA A 510 -28.86 7.32 -8.35
N VAL A 511 -28.75 6.68 -9.50
CA VAL A 511 -28.51 7.33 -10.80
C VAL A 511 -29.78 7.38 -11.62
N ASP A 512 -30.14 8.57 -12.12
CA ASP A 512 -31.22 8.75 -13.09
C ASP A 512 -30.76 8.32 -14.48
N VAL A 513 -31.27 7.15 -14.90
CA VAL A 513 -30.93 6.53 -16.19
C VAL A 513 -31.42 7.36 -17.37
N LYS A 514 -32.53 8.08 -17.24
CA LYS A 514 -33.10 8.87 -18.32
C LYS A 514 -32.19 10.06 -18.64
N VAL A 515 -31.80 10.82 -17.61
CA VAL A 515 -30.88 11.96 -17.75
C VAL A 515 -29.54 11.51 -18.34
N LEU A 516 -28.96 10.43 -17.81
CA LEU A 516 -27.69 9.88 -18.28
C LEU A 516 -27.76 9.48 -19.76
N ILE A 517 -28.83 8.81 -20.19
CA ILE A 517 -29.01 8.41 -21.59
C ILE A 517 -29.25 9.62 -22.49
N SER A 518 -30.06 10.59 -22.07
CA SER A 518 -30.30 11.81 -22.86
C SER A 518 -29.00 12.54 -23.18
N ILE A 519 -28.09 12.67 -22.22
CA ILE A 519 -26.80 13.33 -22.42
C ILE A 519 -25.91 12.57 -23.40
N ILE A 520 -25.86 11.24 -23.30
CA ILE A 520 -25.11 10.40 -24.24
C ILE A 520 -25.72 10.50 -25.65
N MET A 521 -27.05 10.50 -25.76
CA MET A 521 -27.76 10.62 -27.02
C MET A 521 -27.54 11.98 -27.67
N ASP A 522 -27.60 13.08 -26.92
CA ASP A 522 -27.32 14.45 -27.41
C ASP A 522 -25.89 14.56 -27.96
N MET A 523 -24.93 13.98 -27.24
CA MET A 523 -23.53 13.94 -27.68
C MET A 523 -23.36 13.11 -28.96
N PHE A 524 -23.97 11.93 -29.07
CA PHE A 524 -23.90 11.14 -30.31
C PHE A 524 -24.66 11.78 -31.47
N ASN A 525 -25.77 12.48 -31.20
CA ASN A 525 -26.55 13.20 -32.21
C ASN A 525 -25.68 14.27 -32.89
N TYR A 526 -24.80 14.91 -32.12
CA TYR A 526 -23.78 15.79 -32.66
C TYR A 526 -22.72 15.04 -33.49
N LEU A 527 -22.15 13.96 -32.96
CA LEU A 527 -21.07 13.21 -33.63
C LEU A 527 -21.49 12.52 -34.94
N ILE A 528 -22.79 12.25 -35.12
CA ILE A 528 -23.32 11.65 -36.35
C ILE A 528 -23.83 12.69 -37.36
N SER A 529 -23.63 13.98 -37.11
CA SER A 529 -24.01 15.05 -38.04
C SER A 529 -23.43 14.77 -39.44
N GLY A 530 -24.31 14.39 -40.39
CA GLY A 530 -23.95 13.95 -41.75
C GLY A 530 -24.18 12.46 -42.08
N LYS A 531 -24.47 11.59 -41.09
CA LYS A 531 -24.89 10.19 -41.31
C LYS A 531 -26.42 10.07 -41.42
N LYS A 532 -26.90 9.07 -42.17
CA LYS A 532 -28.35 8.74 -42.27
C LYS A 532 -28.80 7.79 -41.14
N VAL A 533 -28.44 8.13 -39.90
CA VAL A 533 -28.78 7.34 -38.71
C VAL A 533 -29.66 8.19 -37.80
N SER A 534 -30.79 7.63 -37.37
CA SER A 534 -31.68 8.27 -36.40
C SER A 534 -31.43 7.72 -35.00
N LEU A 535 -31.30 8.61 -34.01
CA LEU A 535 -31.15 8.25 -32.60
C LEU A 535 -32.52 8.37 -31.92
N ILE A 536 -33.03 7.26 -31.39
CA ILE A 536 -34.36 7.19 -30.79
C ILE A 536 -34.23 6.84 -29.31
N GLN A 537 -34.83 7.68 -28.45
CA GLN A 537 -34.91 7.45 -27.00
C GLN A 537 -36.33 6.98 -26.63
N ASP A 538 -36.47 5.76 -26.14
CA ASP A 538 -37.74 5.18 -25.67
C ASP A 538 -37.66 4.87 -24.16
N ILE A 539 -37.78 5.91 -23.34
CA ILE A 539 -37.66 5.82 -21.88
C ILE A 539 -38.90 6.46 -21.22
N PRO A 540 -39.63 5.72 -20.37
CA PRO A 540 -40.79 6.28 -19.69
C PRO A 540 -40.40 7.29 -18.61
N ASP A 541 -41.22 8.32 -18.42
CA ASP A 541 -40.97 9.40 -17.44
C ASP A 541 -40.95 8.93 -15.98
N ASN A 542 -41.57 7.79 -15.68
CA ASN A 542 -41.71 7.23 -14.33
C ASN A 542 -40.68 6.12 -14.01
N LEU A 543 -39.56 6.08 -14.73
CA LEU A 543 -38.53 5.07 -14.50
C LEU A 543 -37.82 5.31 -13.14
N PRO A 544 -37.71 4.30 -12.25
CA PRO A 544 -36.98 4.45 -11.00
C PRO A 544 -35.46 4.53 -11.25
N PRO A 545 -34.71 5.25 -10.40
CA PRO A 545 -33.26 5.32 -10.51
C PRO A 545 -32.60 3.96 -10.25
N VAL A 546 -31.38 3.77 -10.74
CA VAL A 546 -30.58 2.56 -10.51
C VAL A 546 -29.53 2.79 -9.45
N ARG A 547 -29.19 1.75 -8.68
CA ARG A 547 -28.07 1.79 -7.75
C ARG A 547 -26.79 1.44 -8.51
N ALA A 548 -26.05 2.44 -8.95
CA ALA A 548 -24.89 2.29 -9.81
C ALA A 548 -23.82 3.33 -9.51
N ASP A 549 -22.59 3.07 -9.93
CA ASP A 549 -21.58 4.13 -10.05
C ASP A 549 -21.84 4.89 -11.35
N GLU A 550 -22.14 6.18 -11.25
CA GLU A 550 -22.55 7.01 -12.38
C GLU A 550 -21.51 7.08 -13.50
N ASN A 551 -20.23 7.15 -13.14
CA ASN A 551 -19.13 7.21 -14.11
C ASN A 551 -19.00 5.88 -14.85
N ARG A 552 -19.07 4.77 -14.11
CA ARG A 552 -18.99 3.42 -14.70
C ARG A 552 -20.23 3.07 -15.51
N LEU A 553 -21.42 3.50 -15.08
CA LEU A 553 -22.66 3.31 -15.82
C LEU A 553 -22.63 4.05 -17.16
N TRP A 554 -22.20 5.31 -17.17
CA TRP A 554 -22.03 6.03 -18.43
C TRP A 554 -20.98 5.37 -19.32
N GLN A 555 -19.87 4.86 -18.77
CA GLN A 555 -18.86 4.14 -19.56
C GLN A 555 -19.47 2.93 -20.26
N VAL A 556 -20.32 2.17 -19.56
CA VAL A 556 -21.08 1.04 -20.12
C VAL A 556 -22.01 1.52 -21.25
N VAL A 557 -22.85 2.52 -20.97
CA VAL A 557 -23.84 3.01 -21.95
C VAL A 557 -23.16 3.62 -23.16
N TYR A 558 -22.15 4.47 -22.96
CA TYR A 558 -21.35 5.09 -24.02
C TYR A 558 -20.71 4.03 -24.93
N ASN A 559 -20.14 2.97 -24.35
CA ASN A 559 -19.53 1.89 -25.13
C ASN A 559 -20.57 1.10 -25.93
N VAL A 560 -21.73 0.80 -25.34
CA VAL A 560 -22.77 0.01 -26.01
C VAL A 560 -23.43 0.84 -27.13
N VAL A 561 -23.81 2.08 -26.84
CA VAL A 561 -24.39 3.03 -27.82
C VAL A 561 -23.37 3.38 -28.91
N GLY A 562 -22.11 3.62 -28.53
CA GLY A 562 -21.04 3.90 -29.48
C GLY A 562 -20.79 2.74 -30.45
N ASN A 563 -20.89 1.48 -29.99
CA ASN A 563 -20.84 0.32 -30.88
C ASN A 563 -22.04 0.29 -31.82
N ALA A 564 -23.26 0.48 -31.32
CA ALA A 564 -24.47 0.51 -32.14
C ALA A 564 -24.40 1.58 -33.25
N VAL A 565 -23.96 2.80 -32.91
CA VAL A 565 -23.76 3.91 -33.86
C VAL A 565 -22.64 3.62 -34.86
N LYS A 566 -21.58 2.96 -34.41
CA LYS A 566 -20.42 2.63 -35.26
C LYS A 566 -20.74 1.58 -36.32
N PHE A 567 -21.55 0.57 -35.99
CA PHE A 567 -21.88 -0.55 -36.88
C PHE A 567 -23.21 -0.38 -37.65
N THR A 568 -23.81 0.81 -37.56
CA THR A 568 -25.00 1.19 -38.32
C THR A 568 -24.64 2.30 -39.31
N GLU A 569 -24.64 1.99 -40.61
CA GLU A 569 -24.37 2.99 -41.65
C GLU A 569 -25.62 3.81 -42.00
N GLN A 570 -26.79 3.17 -42.04
CA GLN A 570 -28.10 3.79 -42.29
C GLN A 570 -29.17 3.09 -41.45
N GLY A 571 -30.14 3.84 -40.91
CA GLY A 571 -31.24 3.27 -40.12
C GLY A 571 -31.43 3.94 -38.76
N ALA A 572 -31.61 3.16 -37.70
CA ALA A 572 -31.90 3.67 -36.36
C ALA A 572 -31.09 2.96 -35.26
N VAL A 573 -30.73 3.73 -34.23
CA VAL A 573 -30.26 3.20 -32.95
C VAL A 573 -31.26 3.62 -31.88
N THR A 574 -31.90 2.64 -31.25
CA THR A 574 -32.92 2.84 -30.23
C THR A 574 -32.37 2.46 -28.86
N VAL A 575 -32.41 3.40 -27.92
CA VAL A 575 -32.10 3.13 -26.51
C VAL A 575 -33.41 3.12 -25.73
N SER A 576 -33.75 1.96 -25.16
CA SER A 576 -34.96 1.80 -24.35
C SER A 576 -34.64 1.34 -22.94
N ALA A 577 -35.40 1.83 -21.96
CA ALA A 577 -35.29 1.39 -20.57
C ALA A 577 -36.66 1.01 -20.00
N ARG A 578 -36.73 -0.09 -19.24
CA ARG A 578 -37.96 -0.60 -18.62
C ARG A 578 -37.68 -1.12 -17.22
N TYR A 579 -38.61 -0.88 -16.28
CA TYR A 579 -38.53 -1.44 -14.94
C TYR A 579 -39.20 -2.82 -14.89
N ARG A 580 -38.47 -3.85 -14.44
CA ARG A 580 -38.95 -5.24 -14.31
C ARG A 580 -38.30 -5.92 -13.10
N ASN A 581 -39.10 -6.60 -12.26
CA ASN A 581 -38.60 -7.46 -11.17
C ASN A 581 -37.54 -6.80 -10.26
N GLY A 582 -37.72 -5.55 -9.86
CA GLY A 582 -36.76 -4.84 -9.00
C GLY A 582 -35.50 -4.33 -9.72
N HIS A 583 -35.41 -4.50 -11.03
CA HIS A 583 -34.29 -4.05 -11.85
C HIS A 583 -34.76 -3.09 -12.94
N VAL A 584 -33.87 -2.22 -13.39
CA VAL A 584 -34.03 -1.43 -14.60
C VAL A 584 -33.26 -2.14 -15.71
N GLU A 585 -33.97 -2.60 -16.72
CA GLU A 585 -33.44 -3.23 -17.92
C GLU A 585 -33.25 -2.15 -18.98
N ILE A 586 -32.02 -1.99 -19.45
CA ILE A 586 -31.62 -1.03 -20.48
C ILE A 586 -31.21 -1.83 -21.70
N SER A 587 -31.79 -1.52 -22.85
CA SER A 587 -31.42 -2.14 -24.11
C SER A 587 -31.03 -1.10 -25.15
N VAL A 588 -29.98 -1.41 -25.89
CA VAL A 588 -29.52 -0.65 -27.05
C VAL A 588 -29.71 -1.55 -28.27
N GLU A 589 -30.56 -1.12 -29.18
CA GLU A 589 -30.91 -1.84 -30.39
C GLU A 589 -30.48 -1.04 -31.61
N ASP A 590 -29.79 -1.71 -32.54
CA ASP A 590 -29.32 -1.12 -33.79
C ASP A 590 -29.90 -1.89 -34.98
N THR A 591 -30.14 -1.19 -36.09
CA THR A 591 -30.54 -1.79 -37.37
C THR A 591 -29.34 -2.01 -38.30
N GLY A 592 -28.15 -2.26 -37.74
CA GLY A 592 -26.88 -2.35 -38.45
C GLY A 592 -26.61 -3.74 -39.04
N MET A 593 -25.33 -4.05 -39.23
CA MET A 593 -24.91 -5.27 -39.94
C MET A 593 -25.18 -6.60 -39.21
N GLY A 594 -25.48 -6.57 -37.91
CA GLY A 594 -25.63 -7.77 -37.08
C GLY A 594 -24.30 -8.51 -36.81
N ILE A 595 -24.35 -9.48 -35.89
CA ILE A 595 -23.21 -10.26 -35.40
C ILE A 595 -23.40 -11.74 -35.79
N PRO A 596 -22.47 -12.33 -36.56
CA PRO A 596 -22.54 -13.73 -36.98
C PRO A 596 -22.60 -14.70 -35.80
N PRO A 597 -23.35 -15.83 -35.87
CA PRO A 597 -23.48 -16.79 -34.77
C PRO A 597 -22.15 -17.29 -34.20
N TYR A 598 -21.13 -17.48 -35.06
CA TYR A 598 -19.80 -17.94 -34.64
C TYR A 598 -19.01 -16.90 -33.81
N ARG A 599 -19.40 -15.62 -33.84
CA ARG A 599 -18.77 -14.54 -33.05
C ARG A 599 -19.50 -14.23 -31.76
N GLN A 600 -20.80 -14.53 -31.66
CA GLN A 600 -21.66 -14.11 -30.54
C GLN A 600 -21.16 -14.57 -29.15
N GLN A 601 -20.49 -15.72 -29.06
CA GLN A 601 -19.90 -16.19 -27.79
C GLN A 601 -18.56 -15.51 -27.44
N ARG A 602 -17.82 -15.00 -28.43
CA ARG A 602 -16.47 -14.43 -28.25
C ARG A 602 -16.44 -12.92 -28.09
N ILE A 603 -17.49 -12.20 -28.45
CA ILE A 603 -17.56 -10.73 -28.32
C ILE A 603 -17.49 -10.23 -26.87
N MET A 604 -17.72 -11.12 -25.89
CA MET A 604 -17.62 -10.84 -24.46
C MET A 604 -16.23 -11.16 -23.87
N GLU A 605 -15.36 -11.87 -24.61
CA GLU A 605 -14.00 -12.21 -24.19
C GLU A 605 -13.03 -11.05 -24.45
N SER A 606 -12.08 -10.81 -23.54
CA SER A 606 -11.03 -9.81 -23.75
C SER A 606 -10.18 -10.17 -24.98
N PHE A 607 -10.02 -9.23 -25.90
CA PHE A 607 -9.30 -9.37 -27.18
C PHE A 607 -10.00 -10.23 -28.25
N GLY A 608 -11.30 -10.50 -28.15
CA GLY A 608 -12.04 -11.37 -29.09
C GLY A 608 -12.20 -10.90 -30.55
N GLN A 609 -11.50 -9.85 -31.00
CA GLN A 609 -11.63 -9.25 -32.36
C GLN A 609 -10.54 -9.68 -33.37
N THR A 610 -9.76 -10.74 -33.10
CA THR A 610 -8.48 -11.02 -33.77
C THR A 610 -8.51 -11.61 -35.21
N ASP A 611 -9.65 -11.69 -35.91
CA ASP A 611 -9.71 -12.30 -37.24
C ASP A 611 -9.70 -11.31 -38.42
N ARG A 612 -8.87 -11.62 -39.43
CA ARG A 612 -8.40 -10.83 -40.60
C ARG A 612 -9.45 -10.36 -41.63
N HIS A 613 -10.74 -10.21 -41.31
CA HIS A 613 -11.80 -9.96 -42.32
C HIS A 613 -12.71 -8.74 -42.04
N ILE A 614 -12.26 -7.75 -41.26
CA ILE A 614 -12.95 -6.47 -41.11
C ILE A 614 -12.12 -5.40 -41.84
N PRO A 615 -12.70 -4.58 -42.74
CA PRO A 615 -12.00 -3.44 -43.35
C PRO A 615 -11.38 -2.55 -42.26
N GLU A 616 -10.15 -2.09 -42.47
CA GLU A 616 -9.35 -1.32 -41.50
C GLU A 616 -10.06 -0.08 -40.92
N ALA A 617 -11.10 0.42 -41.59
CA ALA A 617 -11.94 1.54 -41.17
C ALA A 617 -12.81 1.30 -39.91
N TYR A 618 -13.03 0.04 -39.48
CA TYR A 618 -14.03 -0.27 -38.45
C TYR A 618 -13.51 -0.99 -37.18
N GLY A 619 -12.20 -1.22 -37.01
CA GLY A 619 -11.65 -2.08 -35.93
C GLY A 619 -11.49 -1.41 -34.56
N GLY A 620 -12.21 -1.87 -33.52
CA GLY A 620 -11.85 -1.66 -32.11
C GLY A 620 -10.77 -2.66 -31.64
N MET A 621 -10.48 -2.78 -30.34
CA MET A 621 -9.60 -3.85 -29.81
C MET A 621 -10.39 -4.99 -29.10
N GLY A 622 -11.71 -4.91 -29.07
CA GLY A 622 -12.57 -5.90 -28.39
C GLY A 622 -12.55 -5.82 -26.85
N LEU A 623 -11.93 -4.80 -26.25
CA LEU A 623 -11.85 -4.65 -24.80
C LEU A 623 -13.12 -4.00 -24.20
N GLY A 624 -13.76 -3.09 -24.92
CA GLY A 624 -14.88 -2.27 -24.41
C GLY A 624 -16.08 -3.06 -23.88
N LEU A 625 -16.54 -4.11 -24.58
CA LEU A 625 -17.63 -4.95 -24.07
C LEU A 625 -17.20 -5.82 -22.88
N SER A 626 -15.97 -6.34 -22.88
CA SER A 626 -15.45 -7.15 -21.77
C SER A 626 -15.31 -6.33 -20.48
N ILE A 627 -14.85 -5.08 -20.58
CA ILE A 627 -14.79 -4.11 -19.47
C ILE A 627 -16.20 -3.75 -19.02
N SER A 628 -17.10 -3.42 -19.96
CA SER A 628 -18.49 -3.06 -19.66
C SER A 628 -19.23 -4.18 -18.93
N GLY A 629 -19.09 -5.43 -19.38
CA GLY A 629 -19.67 -6.59 -18.72
C GLY A 629 -19.14 -6.77 -17.30
N LYS A 630 -17.85 -6.55 -17.07
CA LYS A 630 -17.26 -6.65 -15.73
C LYS A 630 -17.70 -5.51 -14.80
N LEU A 631 -17.86 -4.29 -15.31
CA LEU A 631 -18.39 -3.15 -14.55
C LEU A 631 -19.86 -3.37 -14.17
N VAL A 632 -20.69 -3.83 -15.09
CA VAL A 632 -22.09 -4.19 -14.81
C VAL A 632 -22.16 -5.30 -13.76
N GLN A 633 -21.29 -6.31 -13.83
CA GLN A 633 -21.19 -7.37 -12.82
C GLN A 633 -20.82 -6.83 -11.44
N LEU A 634 -19.84 -5.91 -11.35
CA LEU A 634 -19.46 -5.27 -10.08
C LEU A 634 -20.60 -4.40 -9.51
N MET A 635 -21.46 -3.84 -10.35
CA MET A 635 -22.66 -3.09 -9.96
C MET A 635 -23.87 -3.98 -9.64
N GLY A 636 -23.73 -5.32 -9.69
CA GLY A 636 -24.78 -6.27 -9.34
C GLY A 636 -25.76 -6.59 -10.47
N GLY A 637 -25.36 -6.38 -11.72
CA GLY A 637 -26.13 -6.69 -12.92
C GLY A 637 -25.46 -7.69 -13.87
N GLU A 638 -26.02 -7.86 -15.06
CA GLU A 638 -25.42 -8.61 -16.16
C GLU A 638 -25.63 -7.89 -17.50
N LEU A 639 -24.59 -7.87 -18.35
CA LEU A 639 -24.66 -7.42 -19.75
C LEU A 639 -24.65 -8.64 -20.66
N ARG A 640 -25.64 -8.75 -21.55
CA ARG A 640 -25.78 -9.85 -22.52
C ARG A 640 -26.17 -9.34 -23.90
N LEU A 641 -25.91 -10.17 -24.91
CA LEU A 641 -26.52 -10.03 -26.23
C LEU A 641 -27.91 -10.70 -26.19
N ASP A 642 -28.96 -9.94 -26.46
CA ASP A 642 -30.34 -10.45 -26.45
C ASP A 642 -30.66 -11.16 -27.77
N TRP A 643 -30.40 -10.50 -28.89
CA TRP A 643 -30.46 -11.09 -30.22
C TRP A 643 -29.52 -10.37 -31.18
N SER A 644 -29.12 -11.06 -32.25
CA SER A 644 -28.41 -10.46 -33.37
C SER A 644 -28.54 -11.34 -34.61
N GLU A 645 -28.82 -10.73 -35.76
CA GLU A 645 -28.98 -11.41 -37.05
C GLU A 645 -28.30 -10.59 -38.14
N GLU A 646 -27.49 -11.25 -38.99
CA GLU A 646 -26.75 -10.58 -40.06
C GLU A 646 -27.70 -9.81 -40.99
N GLY A 647 -27.39 -8.53 -41.21
CA GLY A 647 -28.16 -7.61 -42.05
C GLY A 647 -29.48 -7.11 -41.43
N ARG A 648 -29.85 -7.55 -40.22
CA ARG A 648 -31.02 -7.03 -39.50
C ARG A 648 -30.68 -6.16 -38.30
N GLY A 649 -29.53 -6.38 -37.67
CA GLY A 649 -29.05 -5.59 -36.54
C GLY A 649 -28.74 -6.42 -35.30
N SER A 650 -28.58 -5.74 -34.16
CA SER A 650 -28.30 -6.36 -32.87
C SER A 650 -28.99 -5.65 -31.72
N ARG A 651 -29.25 -6.40 -30.64
CA ARG A 651 -29.74 -5.84 -29.39
C ARG A 651 -28.87 -6.30 -28.22
N PHE A 652 -28.24 -5.33 -27.55
CA PHE A 652 -27.56 -5.55 -26.29
C PHE A 652 -28.48 -5.15 -25.14
N LEU A 653 -28.47 -5.94 -24.07
CA LEU A 653 -29.32 -5.76 -22.92
C LEU A 653 -28.50 -5.91 -21.65
N PHE A 654 -28.63 -4.95 -20.75
CA PHE A 654 -28.12 -5.09 -19.39
C PHE A 654 -29.13 -4.61 -18.37
N HIS A 655 -29.05 -5.15 -17.16
CA HIS A 655 -29.96 -4.82 -16.08
C HIS A 655 -29.19 -4.41 -14.84
N LEU A 656 -29.72 -3.45 -14.09
CA LEU A 656 -29.15 -2.98 -12.82
C LEU A 656 -30.22 -2.93 -11.74
N PRO A 657 -29.86 -3.17 -10.47
CA PRO A 657 -30.82 -3.11 -9.37
C PRO A 657 -31.38 -1.68 -9.23
N ALA A 658 -32.71 -1.57 -9.16
CA ALA A 658 -33.35 -0.29 -8.91
C ALA A 658 -33.05 0.19 -7.47
N ALA A 659 -32.84 1.48 -7.30
CA ALA A 659 -32.56 2.10 -5.99
C ALA A 659 -33.81 2.22 -5.09
N GLY A 660 -34.96 1.64 -5.50
CA GLY A 660 -36.26 1.80 -4.83
C GLY A 660 -36.97 3.11 -5.18
N PRO A 661 -38.26 3.27 -4.85
CA PRO A 661 -38.98 4.52 -5.09
C PRO A 661 -38.38 5.65 -4.24
N PHE A 662 -38.11 6.77 -4.90
CA PHE A 662 -37.49 7.97 -4.35
C PHE A 662 -38.31 8.53 -3.18
N ARG A 663 -38.01 8.13 -1.94
CA ARG A 663 -38.39 8.92 -0.77
C ARG A 663 -37.33 10.01 -0.69
N ARG A 664 -37.72 11.28 -0.90
CA ARG A 664 -36.89 12.47 -0.67
C ARG A 664 -36.30 12.39 0.76
N GLN A 665 -35.17 11.73 0.91
CA GLN A 665 -34.50 11.56 2.18
C GLN A 665 -33.59 12.78 2.36
N ARG A 666 -34.24 13.91 2.64
CA ARG A 666 -33.58 15.20 2.95
C ARG A 666 -32.93 15.21 4.34
N GLU A 667 -32.85 14.07 5.02
CA GLU A 667 -32.29 13.96 6.35
C GLU A 667 -31.60 12.59 6.49
N ARG A 668 -30.27 12.54 6.34
CA ARG A 668 -29.39 11.65 7.15
C ARG A 668 -27.88 11.73 6.94
N ASN A 669 -27.34 12.57 6.07
CA ASN A 669 -25.88 12.76 5.98
C ASN A 669 -25.38 14.09 6.58
N THR A 670 -26.01 14.55 7.67
CA THR A 670 -25.49 15.58 8.58
C THR A 670 -24.86 14.99 9.85
N ALA A 671 -24.41 13.74 9.82
CA ALA A 671 -23.83 13.04 10.96
C ALA A 671 -22.31 12.81 10.84
N SER A 672 -21.55 13.80 10.34
CA SER A 672 -20.11 13.91 10.61
C SER A 672 -19.56 15.30 10.24
N PHE A 673 -20.17 16.37 10.72
CA PHE A 673 -19.47 17.64 10.97
C PHE A 673 -20.28 18.43 11.99
N ARG A 674 -20.13 18.08 13.28
CA ARG A 674 -20.55 18.98 14.36
C ARG A 674 -19.47 20.04 14.51
N LEU A 675 -19.67 21.17 13.85
CA LEU A 675 -19.31 22.47 14.42
C LEU A 675 -20.64 23.18 14.66
N SER A 676 -20.90 23.48 15.94
CA SER A 676 -22.14 24.05 16.45
C SER A 676 -22.58 25.31 15.71
N PRO A 677 -23.88 25.49 15.40
CA PRO A 677 -24.44 26.80 15.14
C PRO A 677 -25.04 27.35 16.44
N SER A 678 -24.48 28.45 16.95
CA SER A 678 -25.26 29.37 17.79
C SER A 678 -25.97 30.32 16.84
N ALA A 679 -27.30 30.26 16.83
CA ALA A 679 -28.13 31.28 16.22
C ALA A 679 -28.05 32.55 17.08
N ALA A 680 -27.64 33.65 16.46
CA ALA A 680 -28.05 34.98 16.84
C ALA A 680 -28.12 35.79 15.55
N ASP A 681 -29.25 36.47 15.37
CA ASP A 681 -29.47 37.51 14.38
C ASP A 681 -28.25 38.41 14.25
N GLU A 682 -27.63 38.44 13.07
CA GLU A 682 -26.89 39.60 12.63
C GLU A 682 -27.33 39.94 11.21
N ALA A 683 -27.98 41.09 11.13
CA ALA A 683 -28.25 41.81 9.90
C ALA A 683 -27.02 41.81 8.99
N GLU A 684 -27.26 41.66 7.69
CA GLU A 684 -26.22 41.80 6.67
C GLU A 684 -25.42 43.08 6.93
N PRO A 685 -24.09 43.00 7.15
CA PRO A 685 -23.30 44.20 7.13
C PRO A 685 -23.25 44.66 5.67
N GLU A 686 -23.78 45.86 5.43
CA GLU A 686 -23.47 46.66 4.24
C GLU A 686 -21.95 46.90 4.19
N THR A 687 -21.21 45.93 3.67
CA THR A 687 -19.79 46.11 3.34
C THR A 687 -19.73 46.64 1.91
N THR A 688 -19.59 47.96 1.80
CA THR A 688 -19.00 48.64 0.64
C THR A 688 -17.67 47.97 0.30
N GLY A 689 -17.64 47.06 -0.69
CA GLY A 689 -16.42 46.34 -1.07
C GLY A 689 -16.56 45.06 -1.91
N ARG A 690 -17.76 44.54 -2.18
CA ARG A 690 -17.92 43.38 -3.10
C ARG A 690 -17.85 43.84 -4.56
N LYS A 691 -16.93 43.26 -5.34
CA LYS A 691 -16.56 43.68 -6.70
C LYS A 691 -17.37 43.00 -7.81
N PHE A 692 -17.79 41.74 -7.65
CA PHE A 692 -18.49 40.99 -8.71
C PHE A 692 -19.57 40.04 -8.16
N THR A 693 -20.62 39.77 -8.94
CA THR A 693 -21.73 38.85 -8.61
C THR A 693 -21.67 37.58 -9.46
N ILE A 694 -21.64 36.41 -8.82
CA ILE A 694 -21.60 35.09 -9.48
C ILE A 694 -22.91 34.34 -9.24
N LEU A 695 -23.53 33.81 -10.29
CA LEU A 695 -24.69 32.92 -10.20
C LEU A 695 -24.22 31.46 -10.27
N ALA A 696 -24.47 30.68 -9.21
CA ALA A 696 -24.22 29.24 -9.18
C ALA A 696 -25.53 28.45 -9.31
N VAL A 697 -25.57 27.55 -10.30
CA VAL A 697 -26.72 26.71 -10.64
C VAL A 697 -26.30 25.24 -10.55
N ASP A 698 -26.83 24.52 -9.57
CA ASP A 698 -26.53 23.11 -9.31
C ASP A 698 -27.71 22.50 -8.52
N ASP A 699 -28.20 21.34 -8.93
CA ASP A 699 -29.38 20.72 -8.32
C ASP A 699 -29.10 20.14 -6.93
N GLU A 700 -27.82 19.92 -6.59
CA GLU A 700 -27.38 19.43 -5.29
C GLU A 700 -27.02 20.60 -4.34
N PRO A 701 -27.77 20.79 -3.23
CA PRO A 701 -27.49 21.89 -2.29
C PRO A 701 -26.10 21.82 -1.64
N SER A 702 -25.53 20.62 -1.53
CA SER A 702 -24.17 20.35 -1.05
C SER A 702 -23.12 20.99 -1.97
N ASN A 703 -23.26 20.86 -3.29
CA ASN A 703 -22.35 21.45 -4.28
C ASN A 703 -22.42 22.98 -4.23
N LEU A 704 -23.63 23.54 -4.13
CA LEU A 704 -23.83 24.98 -3.92
C LEU A 704 -23.18 25.49 -2.61
N GLN A 705 -23.20 24.67 -1.55
CA GLN A 705 -22.53 24.99 -0.29
C GLN A 705 -21.00 24.93 -0.43
N VAL A 706 -20.46 23.95 -1.16
CA VAL A 706 -19.03 23.88 -1.49
C VAL A 706 -18.61 25.11 -2.27
N LEU A 707 -19.33 25.48 -3.33
CA LEU A 707 -19.09 26.72 -4.08
C LEU A 707 -19.16 27.94 -3.16
N SER A 708 -20.13 28.02 -2.25
CA SER A 708 -20.23 29.11 -1.28
C SER A 708 -18.98 29.23 -0.40
N VAL A 709 -18.46 28.10 0.10
CA VAL A 709 -17.25 28.06 0.93
C VAL A 709 -16.00 28.37 0.11
N LEU A 710 -15.93 27.94 -1.15
CA LEU A 710 -14.79 28.18 -2.02
C LEU A 710 -14.53 29.67 -2.29
N PHE A 711 -15.58 30.47 -2.33
CA PHE A 711 -15.54 31.92 -2.51
C PHE A 711 -15.79 32.70 -1.21
N ALA A 712 -15.81 32.02 -0.04
CA ALA A 712 -15.98 32.67 1.26
C ALA A 712 -14.73 33.48 1.64
N GLY A 713 -14.92 34.74 2.05
CA GLY A 713 -13.84 35.65 2.42
C GLY A 713 -13.26 36.49 1.26
N GLU A 714 -13.76 36.31 0.04
CA GLU A 714 -13.39 37.12 -1.13
C GLU A 714 -14.44 38.19 -1.45
N ALA A 715 -14.09 39.15 -2.31
CA ALA A 715 -14.96 40.26 -2.71
C ALA A 715 -16.06 39.84 -3.72
N TYR A 716 -16.63 38.64 -3.60
CA TYR A 716 -17.66 38.10 -4.48
C TYR A 716 -19.02 38.01 -3.79
N ARG A 717 -20.09 38.33 -4.51
CA ARG A 717 -21.47 38.02 -4.11
C ARG A 717 -21.92 36.77 -4.87
N MET A 718 -22.34 35.72 -4.16
CA MET A 718 -22.83 34.49 -4.81
C MET A 718 -24.35 34.36 -4.71
N LEU A 719 -25.03 34.35 -5.85
CA LEU A 719 -26.43 33.95 -6.00
C LEU A 719 -26.50 32.44 -6.26
N LYS A 720 -27.47 31.75 -5.68
CA LYS A 720 -27.57 30.29 -5.71
C LYS A 720 -28.97 29.86 -6.07
N THR A 721 -29.09 28.87 -6.94
CA THR A 721 -30.36 28.22 -7.24
C THR A 721 -30.13 26.75 -7.59
N THR A 722 -31.12 25.93 -7.25
CA THR A 722 -31.15 24.51 -7.61
C THR A 722 -32.05 24.22 -8.82
N SER A 723 -32.59 25.27 -9.44
CA SER A 723 -33.59 25.15 -10.50
C SER A 723 -33.11 25.87 -11.77
N PRO A 724 -33.02 25.14 -12.91
CA PRO A 724 -32.73 25.74 -14.22
C PRO A 724 -33.65 26.91 -14.57
N GLN A 725 -34.94 26.83 -14.22
CA GLN A 725 -35.92 27.86 -14.53
C GLN A 725 -35.75 29.11 -13.65
N GLU A 726 -35.45 28.89 -12.37
CA GLU A 726 -35.19 29.99 -11.44
C GLU A 726 -33.88 30.71 -11.81
N ALA A 727 -32.87 29.99 -12.33
CA ALA A 727 -31.64 30.61 -12.85
C ALA A 727 -31.92 31.63 -13.97
N LEU A 728 -32.76 31.26 -14.93
CA LEU A 728 -33.19 32.16 -16.02
C LEU A 728 -34.00 33.36 -15.49
N GLN A 729 -34.83 33.15 -14.45
CA GLN A 729 -35.59 34.22 -13.81
C GLN A 729 -34.68 35.19 -13.03
N LEU A 730 -33.68 34.68 -12.32
CA LEU A 730 -32.71 35.48 -11.56
C LEU A 730 -31.87 36.38 -12.47
N LEU A 731 -31.50 35.89 -13.66
CA LEU A 731 -30.82 36.69 -14.70
C LEU A 731 -31.62 37.92 -15.14
N GLN A 732 -32.96 37.86 -15.08
CA GLN A 732 -33.84 38.97 -15.44
C GLN A 732 -34.13 39.94 -14.29
N THR A 733 -34.10 39.45 -13.04
CA THR A 733 -34.65 40.18 -11.87
C THR A 733 -33.60 40.70 -10.89
N SER A 734 -32.39 40.14 -10.86
CA SER A 734 -31.45 40.33 -9.74
C SER A 734 -30.35 41.38 -9.94
N GLY A 735 -30.38 42.16 -11.03
CA GLY A 735 -29.32 43.13 -11.38
C GLY A 735 -28.10 42.47 -12.06
N ALA A 736 -27.01 43.23 -12.26
CA ALA A 736 -25.84 42.84 -13.05
C ALA A 736 -25.11 41.60 -12.47
N ILE A 737 -25.37 40.43 -13.05
CA ILE A 737 -24.60 39.21 -12.80
C ILE A 737 -23.35 39.22 -13.69
N ASP A 738 -22.21 38.87 -13.11
CA ASP A 738 -20.91 38.96 -13.77
C ASP A 738 -20.39 37.65 -14.33
N LEU A 739 -20.86 36.51 -13.79
CA LEU A 739 -20.47 35.17 -14.25
C LEU A 739 -21.51 34.13 -13.82
N VAL A 740 -21.71 33.09 -14.64
CA VAL A 740 -22.55 31.93 -14.31
C VAL A 740 -21.69 30.67 -14.16
N LEU A 741 -21.83 29.96 -13.05
CA LEU A 741 -21.36 28.59 -12.85
C LEU A 741 -22.56 27.66 -13.04
N LEU A 742 -22.51 26.78 -14.03
CA LEU A 742 -23.67 26.01 -14.47
C LEU A 742 -23.36 24.51 -14.48
N ASP A 743 -24.05 23.71 -13.68
CA ASP A 743 -23.93 22.26 -13.75
C ASP A 743 -24.47 21.70 -15.06
N VAL A 744 -23.79 20.70 -15.61
CA VAL A 744 -24.22 19.98 -16.82
C VAL A 744 -25.34 18.99 -16.48
N MET A 745 -25.20 18.28 -15.36
CA MET A 745 -26.07 17.17 -14.96
C MET A 745 -27.19 17.67 -14.04
N MET A 746 -28.29 18.20 -14.61
CA MET A 746 -29.44 18.65 -13.82
C MET A 746 -30.74 17.94 -14.23
N PRO A 747 -31.67 17.72 -13.29
CA PRO A 747 -32.95 17.11 -13.57
C PRO A 747 -33.84 18.03 -14.42
N ASN A 748 -34.62 17.42 -15.31
CA ASN A 748 -35.53 18.04 -16.29
C ASN A 748 -34.87 18.78 -17.46
N LEU A 749 -33.91 19.67 -17.21
CA LEU A 749 -33.23 20.50 -18.23
C LEU A 749 -31.72 20.41 -18.06
N SER A 750 -31.01 20.08 -19.14
CA SER A 750 -29.54 19.94 -19.12
C SER A 750 -28.85 21.30 -19.06
N GLY A 751 -27.63 21.35 -18.50
CA GLY A 751 -26.82 22.57 -18.51
C GLY A 751 -26.52 23.08 -19.93
N TYR A 752 -26.42 22.18 -20.92
CA TYR A 752 -26.24 22.56 -22.32
C TYR A 752 -27.43 23.34 -22.88
N GLU A 753 -28.67 22.94 -22.55
CA GLU A 753 -29.88 23.66 -22.97
C GLU A 753 -30.01 25.02 -22.28
N VAL A 754 -29.73 25.09 -20.98
CA VAL A 754 -29.75 26.36 -20.23
C VAL A 754 -28.73 27.34 -20.80
N CYS A 755 -27.52 26.88 -21.13
CA CYS A 755 -26.48 27.71 -21.76
C CYS A 755 -26.95 28.28 -23.10
N ARG A 756 -27.57 27.46 -23.95
CA ARG A 756 -28.14 27.91 -25.23
C ARG A 756 -29.22 28.97 -25.05
N GLU A 757 -30.05 28.84 -24.02
CA GLU A 757 -31.09 29.84 -23.73
C GLU A 757 -30.48 31.18 -23.28
N ILE A 758 -29.47 31.16 -22.40
CA ILE A 758 -28.75 32.39 -21.98
C ILE A 758 -28.09 33.07 -23.18
N ARG A 759 -27.53 32.30 -24.12
CA ARG A 759 -26.85 32.84 -25.31
C ARG A 759 -27.75 33.50 -26.34
N ARG A 760 -29.08 33.35 -26.23
CA ARG A 760 -30.03 34.15 -27.02
C ARG A 760 -30.08 35.61 -26.58
N GLN A 761 -29.62 35.93 -25.36
CA GLN A 761 -29.75 37.26 -24.75
C GLN A 761 -28.41 37.92 -24.42
N TYR A 762 -27.36 37.14 -24.12
CA TYR A 762 -26.06 37.67 -23.68
C TYR A 762 -24.90 37.15 -24.52
N THR A 763 -23.97 38.02 -24.89
CA THR A 763 -22.73 37.62 -25.59
C THR A 763 -21.72 36.97 -24.64
N LEU A 764 -20.64 36.41 -25.19
CA LEU A 764 -19.54 35.79 -24.42
C LEU A 764 -18.82 36.77 -23.49
N PHE A 765 -18.82 38.07 -23.82
CA PHE A 765 -18.15 39.12 -23.03
C PHE A 765 -19.09 39.74 -21.99
N ASP A 766 -20.39 39.81 -22.27
CA ASP A 766 -21.39 40.37 -21.37
C ASP A 766 -21.60 39.47 -20.15
N LEU A 767 -21.72 38.16 -20.40
CA LEU A 767 -21.99 37.15 -19.37
C LEU A 767 -21.18 35.86 -19.64
N PRO A 768 -19.99 35.75 -19.03
CA PRO A 768 -19.22 34.52 -19.01
C PRO A 768 -19.99 33.36 -18.35
N ILE A 769 -20.01 32.19 -18.99
CA ILE A 769 -20.60 30.96 -18.46
C ILE A 769 -19.50 29.90 -18.34
N VAL A 770 -19.35 29.32 -17.15
CA VAL A 770 -18.46 28.18 -16.89
C VAL A 770 -19.31 26.95 -16.60
N MET A 771 -19.17 25.92 -17.41
CA MET A 771 -19.86 24.64 -17.17
C MET A 771 -19.14 23.82 -16.11
N LEU A 772 -19.88 23.26 -15.16
CA LEU A 772 -19.40 22.31 -14.19
C LEU A 772 -19.84 20.91 -14.63
N THR A 773 -18.90 20.00 -14.86
CA THR A 773 -19.17 18.64 -15.34
C THR A 773 -18.44 17.62 -14.48
N ALA A 774 -18.94 16.40 -14.33
CA ALA A 774 -18.20 15.34 -13.65
C ALA A 774 -17.10 14.68 -14.53
N ARG A 775 -16.97 15.10 -15.79
CA ARG A 775 -16.26 14.34 -16.84
C ARG A 775 -15.43 15.22 -17.77
N ASN A 776 -14.41 14.63 -18.40
CA ASN A 776 -13.44 15.33 -19.27
C ASN A 776 -13.21 14.58 -20.58
N THR A 777 -14.28 14.29 -21.34
CA THR A 777 -14.11 13.74 -22.68
C THR A 777 -14.03 14.86 -23.72
N PRO A 778 -13.17 14.77 -24.76
CA PRO A 778 -13.08 15.80 -25.79
C PRO A 778 -14.43 16.12 -26.45
N SER A 779 -15.32 15.13 -26.56
CA SER A 779 -16.67 15.30 -27.10
C SER A 779 -17.59 16.11 -26.19
N GLU A 780 -17.52 15.94 -24.87
CA GLU A 780 -18.30 16.75 -23.92
C GLU A 780 -17.80 18.19 -23.84
N VAL A 781 -16.47 18.38 -23.93
CA VAL A 781 -15.84 19.70 -23.98
C VAL A 781 -16.26 20.44 -25.24
N ALA A 782 -16.21 19.78 -26.40
CA ALA A 782 -16.66 20.34 -27.67
C ALA A 782 -18.15 20.73 -27.61
N ALA A 783 -19.01 19.85 -27.09
CA ALA A 783 -20.44 20.14 -26.94
C ALA A 783 -20.72 21.34 -26.02
N GLY A 784 -19.93 21.51 -24.94
CA GLY A 784 -20.04 22.67 -24.04
C GLY A 784 -19.68 24.00 -24.70
N PHE A 785 -18.61 24.04 -25.48
CA PHE A 785 -18.22 25.24 -26.22
C PHE A 785 -19.21 25.59 -27.33
N GLU A 786 -19.73 24.61 -28.07
CA GLU A 786 -20.77 24.86 -29.08
C GLU A 786 -22.10 25.30 -28.48
N ALA A 787 -22.46 24.83 -27.29
CA ALA A 787 -23.60 25.37 -26.55
C ALA A 787 -23.39 26.83 -26.10
N GLY A 788 -22.16 27.35 -26.22
CA GLY A 788 -21.78 28.74 -25.97
C GLY A 788 -21.10 28.98 -24.62
N ALA A 789 -20.61 27.97 -23.93
CA ALA A 789 -19.85 28.19 -22.70
C ALA A 789 -18.51 28.91 -22.98
N ASN A 790 -18.03 29.70 -22.02
CA ASN A 790 -16.70 30.32 -22.08
C ASN A 790 -15.62 29.37 -21.61
N ASP A 791 -15.95 28.48 -20.66
CA ASP A 791 -15.02 27.51 -20.09
C ASP A 791 -15.79 26.35 -19.45
N PHE A 792 -15.05 25.32 -19.03
CA PHE A 792 -15.59 24.16 -18.31
C PHE A 792 -14.65 23.73 -17.19
N ILE A 793 -15.21 23.13 -16.14
CA ILE A 793 -14.50 22.65 -14.96
C ILE A 793 -15.01 21.29 -14.55
N ILE A 794 -14.09 20.39 -14.19
CA ILE A 794 -14.39 19.00 -13.83
C ILE A 794 -14.59 18.87 -12.32
N LYS A 795 -15.69 18.24 -11.89
CA LYS A 795 -15.99 17.82 -10.52
C LYS A 795 -15.30 16.47 -10.22
N PRO A 796 -14.71 16.26 -9.03
CA PRO A 796 -14.52 17.25 -7.96
C PRO A 796 -13.42 18.24 -8.32
N PHE A 797 -13.72 19.53 -8.23
CA PHE A 797 -12.80 20.58 -8.63
C PHE A 797 -11.89 21.03 -7.50
N ASN A 798 -10.65 21.39 -7.85
CA ASN A 798 -9.73 22.04 -6.93
C ASN A 798 -10.18 23.50 -6.71
N SER A 799 -10.21 23.93 -5.45
CA SER A 799 -10.50 25.31 -5.05
C SER A 799 -9.72 26.36 -5.83
N TRP A 800 -8.44 26.07 -6.12
CA TRP A 800 -7.57 26.97 -6.87
C TRP A 800 -7.96 27.05 -8.34
N GLU A 801 -8.28 25.92 -8.97
CA GLU A 801 -8.62 25.88 -10.40
C GLU A 801 -9.88 26.70 -10.69
N VAL A 802 -10.93 26.51 -9.88
CA VAL A 802 -12.19 27.25 -10.00
C VAL A 802 -11.95 28.74 -9.84
N ARG A 803 -11.22 29.14 -8.79
CA ARG A 803 -10.92 30.56 -8.55
C ARG A 803 -10.07 31.17 -9.66
N ALA A 804 -9.05 30.46 -10.15
CA ALA A 804 -8.19 30.98 -11.20
C ALA A 804 -9.00 31.26 -12.49
N ARG A 805 -9.79 30.29 -12.95
CA ARG A 805 -10.63 30.44 -14.16
C ARG A 805 -11.68 31.53 -14.01
N VAL A 806 -12.39 31.57 -12.89
CA VAL A 806 -13.37 32.61 -12.58
C VAL A 806 -12.70 33.99 -12.52
N ASN A 807 -11.56 34.12 -11.84
CA ASN A 807 -10.82 35.38 -11.76
C ASN A 807 -10.35 35.85 -13.14
N THR A 808 -9.85 34.94 -13.98
CA THR A 808 -9.41 35.29 -15.35
C THR A 808 -10.58 35.79 -16.19
N LEU A 809 -11.73 35.12 -16.16
CA LEU A 809 -12.91 35.55 -16.92
C LEU A 809 -13.46 36.90 -16.43
N LEU A 810 -13.49 37.12 -15.12
CA LEU A 810 -13.91 38.39 -14.53
C LEU A 810 -12.93 39.53 -14.82
N GLN A 811 -11.61 39.28 -14.75
CA GLN A 811 -10.59 40.26 -15.13
C GLN A 811 -10.64 40.59 -16.62
N LEU A 812 -10.90 39.61 -17.48
CA LEU A 812 -11.05 39.82 -18.91
C LEU A 812 -12.27 40.70 -19.19
N LYS A 813 -13.42 40.42 -18.55
CA LYS A 813 -14.61 41.27 -18.61
C LYS A 813 -14.29 42.71 -18.18
N GLN A 814 -13.63 42.88 -17.03
CA GLN A 814 -13.26 44.20 -16.52
C GLN A 814 -12.27 44.91 -17.45
N SER A 815 -11.25 44.23 -17.97
CA SER A 815 -10.25 44.84 -18.87
C SER A 815 -10.88 45.31 -20.18
N VAL A 816 -11.87 44.58 -20.71
CA VAL A 816 -12.62 45.02 -21.89
C VAL A 816 -13.43 46.27 -21.55
N GLN A 817 -14.08 46.32 -20.39
CA GLN A 817 -14.81 47.51 -19.91
C GLN A 817 -13.88 48.71 -19.68
N ASP A 818 -12.71 48.51 -19.06
CA ASP A 818 -11.73 49.56 -18.78
C ASP A 818 -11.05 50.08 -20.05
N ALA A 819 -10.83 49.21 -21.05
CA ALA A 819 -10.32 49.62 -22.36
C ALA A 819 -11.35 50.49 -23.09
N LEU A 820 -12.62 50.11 -23.08
CA LEU A 820 -13.71 50.92 -23.62
C LEU A 820 -13.82 52.26 -22.87
N ALA A 821 -13.74 52.26 -21.54
CA ALA A 821 -13.79 53.48 -20.74
C ALA A 821 -12.57 54.40 -20.95
N SER A 822 -11.37 53.84 -21.08
CA SER A 822 -10.13 54.59 -21.34
C SER A 822 -10.10 55.18 -22.75
N GLU A 823 -10.61 54.45 -23.73
CA GLU A 823 -10.80 54.97 -25.09
C GLU A 823 -11.77 56.17 -25.07
N MET A 824 -12.87 56.06 -24.32
CA MET A 824 -13.81 57.17 -24.14
C MET A 824 -13.21 58.37 -23.40
N ALA A 825 -12.44 58.15 -22.33
CA ALA A 825 -11.78 59.21 -21.58
C ALA A 825 -10.69 59.93 -22.39
N PHE A 826 -9.96 59.21 -23.24
CA PHE A 826 -8.99 59.79 -24.16
C PHE A 826 -9.66 60.73 -25.19
N LEU A 827 -10.82 60.34 -25.72
CA LEU A 827 -11.59 61.16 -26.65
C LEU A 827 -12.04 62.48 -26.00
N GLN A 828 -12.46 62.44 -24.73
CA GLN A 828 -12.86 63.63 -23.97
C GLN A 828 -11.69 64.60 -23.68
N SER A 829 -10.45 64.13 -23.65
CA SER A 829 -9.25 64.96 -23.37
C SER A 829 -8.84 65.90 -24.52
N GLN A 830 -9.50 65.82 -25.69
CA GLN A 830 -9.13 66.59 -26.89
C GLN A 830 -9.66 68.05 -26.91
N ILE A 831 -10.39 68.51 -25.88
CA ILE A 831 -10.85 69.90 -25.80
C ILE A 831 -9.65 70.83 -25.59
N LYS A 832 -9.21 71.53 -26.64
CA LYS A 832 -8.06 72.46 -26.56
C LYS A 832 -8.43 73.69 -25.73
N PRO A 833 -7.76 73.96 -24.59
CA PRO A 833 -8.06 75.13 -23.75
C PRO A 833 -8.00 76.45 -24.53
N HIS A 834 -7.05 76.57 -25.46
CA HIS A 834 -6.88 77.76 -26.30
C HIS A 834 -8.06 78.00 -27.27
N PHE A 835 -8.77 76.96 -27.72
CA PHE A 835 -9.99 77.16 -28.52
C PHE A 835 -11.06 77.82 -27.66
N LEU A 836 -11.33 77.29 -26.46
CA LEU A 836 -12.31 77.86 -25.54
C LEU A 836 -12.01 79.33 -25.20
N PHE A 837 -10.75 79.66 -24.89
CA PHE A 837 -10.36 81.04 -24.63
C PHE A 837 -10.57 81.95 -25.86
N ASN A 838 -10.25 81.47 -27.06
CA ASN A 838 -10.47 82.23 -28.29
C ASN A 838 -11.95 82.42 -28.61
N SER A 839 -12.77 81.39 -28.43
CA SER A 839 -14.22 81.47 -28.63
C SER A 839 -14.82 82.49 -27.67
N LEU A 840 -14.42 82.48 -26.40
CA LEU A 840 -14.85 83.46 -25.41
C LEU A 840 -14.39 84.87 -25.76
N ASN A 841 -13.16 85.05 -26.23
CA ASN A 841 -12.67 86.36 -26.67
C ASN A 841 -13.43 86.90 -27.89
N ALA A 842 -13.76 86.04 -28.86
CA ALA A 842 -14.59 86.42 -30.01
C ALA A 842 -16.00 86.79 -29.56
N ILE A 843 -16.61 86.02 -28.66
CA ILE A 843 -17.92 86.37 -28.06
C ILE A 843 -17.84 87.73 -27.36
N LEU A 844 -16.80 87.95 -26.54
CA LEU A 844 -16.59 89.21 -25.81
C LEU A 844 -16.45 90.42 -26.75
N SER A 845 -15.82 90.26 -27.93
CA SER A 845 -15.73 91.37 -28.90
C SER A 845 -17.09 91.74 -29.52
N PHE A 846 -18.04 90.80 -29.60
CA PHE A 846 -19.39 91.07 -30.12
C PHE A 846 -20.38 91.51 -29.03
N CYS A 847 -20.14 91.19 -27.75
CA CYS A 847 -21.07 91.51 -26.66
C CYS A 847 -21.48 92.99 -26.57
N ARG A 848 -20.64 93.93 -27.03
CA ARG A 848 -20.93 95.38 -27.02
C ARG A 848 -21.37 95.94 -28.38
N THR A 849 -21.10 95.23 -29.48
CA THR A 849 -21.27 95.73 -30.86
C THR A 849 -22.42 95.04 -31.58
N ASP A 850 -22.66 93.76 -31.31
CA ASP A 850 -23.75 92.94 -31.88
C ASP A 850 -24.16 91.85 -30.87
N SER A 851 -25.12 92.19 -30.01
CA SER A 851 -25.60 91.28 -28.96
C SER A 851 -26.29 90.03 -29.51
N ALA A 852 -26.96 90.13 -30.66
CA ALA A 852 -27.62 89.00 -31.31
C ALA A 852 -26.59 87.99 -31.83
N ARG A 853 -25.50 88.47 -32.44
CA ARG A 853 -24.39 87.59 -32.87
C ARG A 853 -23.65 86.99 -31.68
N ALA A 854 -23.45 87.73 -30.60
CA ALA A 854 -22.87 87.21 -29.37
C ALA A 854 -23.72 86.07 -28.75
N GLU A 855 -25.04 86.22 -28.70
CA GLU A 855 -25.97 85.19 -28.21
C GLU A 855 -25.90 83.92 -29.08
N GLN A 856 -25.89 84.07 -30.41
CA GLN A 856 -25.72 82.95 -31.35
C GLN A 856 -24.41 82.20 -31.10
N LEU A 857 -23.30 82.91 -30.91
CA LEU A 857 -22.00 82.29 -30.66
C LEU A 857 -21.93 81.58 -29.30
N ILE A 858 -22.60 82.11 -28.27
CA ILE A 858 -22.75 81.42 -26.97
C ILE A 858 -23.54 80.12 -27.15
N SER A 859 -24.63 80.15 -27.92
CA SER A 859 -25.41 78.95 -28.24
C SER A 859 -24.58 77.89 -28.96
N HIS A 860 -23.83 78.28 -30.00
CA HIS A 860 -22.90 77.38 -30.69
C HIS A 860 -21.82 76.82 -29.76
N LEU A 861 -21.24 77.64 -28.88
CA LEU A 861 -20.25 77.18 -27.89
C LEU A 861 -20.87 76.19 -26.90
N SER A 862 -22.13 76.40 -26.48
CA SER A 862 -22.85 75.47 -25.61
C SER A 862 -23.12 74.14 -26.29
N VAL A 863 -23.56 74.15 -27.55
CA VAL A 863 -23.76 72.94 -28.38
C VAL A 863 -22.45 72.18 -28.55
N TYR A 864 -21.37 72.89 -28.88
CA TYR A 864 -20.04 72.31 -29.02
C TYR A 864 -19.58 71.61 -27.74
N LEU A 865 -19.64 72.31 -26.60
CA LEU A 865 -19.24 71.75 -25.30
C LEU A 865 -20.09 70.54 -24.91
N ARG A 866 -21.42 70.65 -25.00
CA ARG A 866 -22.32 69.53 -24.66
C ARG A 866 -22.01 68.30 -25.50
N ARG A 867 -21.80 68.45 -26.81
CA ARG A 867 -21.49 67.33 -27.70
C ARG A 867 -20.11 66.72 -27.46
N CYS A 868 -19.14 67.50 -27.00
CA CYS A 868 -17.84 66.94 -26.57
C CYS A 868 -17.92 66.15 -25.26
N PHE A 869 -18.92 66.40 -24.39
CA PHE A 869 -19.05 65.76 -23.08
C PHE A 869 -20.13 64.64 -23.02
N ASP A 870 -21.24 64.78 -23.74
CA ASP A 870 -22.35 63.81 -23.78
C ASP A 870 -22.13 62.72 -24.85
N ILE A 871 -21.15 61.85 -24.63
CA ILE A 871 -21.04 60.58 -25.38
C ILE A 871 -21.67 59.49 -24.50
N PRO A 872 -22.78 58.84 -24.91
CA PRO A 872 -23.45 57.85 -24.08
C PRO A 872 -22.52 56.67 -23.81
N GLY A 873 -22.27 56.40 -22.52
CA GLY A 873 -21.27 55.44 -22.02
C GLY A 873 -21.50 53.95 -22.36
N THR A 874 -22.35 53.64 -23.33
CA THR A 874 -22.66 52.26 -23.77
C THR A 874 -22.69 52.06 -25.28
N GLU A 875 -22.64 53.12 -26.12
CA GLU A 875 -22.59 52.97 -27.58
C GLU A 875 -21.23 53.40 -28.15
N ALA A 876 -20.56 52.53 -28.90
CA ALA A 876 -19.26 52.79 -29.52
C ALA A 876 -19.30 53.76 -30.74
N PHE A 877 -20.49 54.22 -31.16
CA PHE A 877 -20.71 54.99 -32.39
C PHE A 877 -21.70 56.16 -32.18
N VAL A 878 -21.58 57.21 -32.99
CA VAL A 878 -22.51 58.36 -33.06
C VAL A 878 -23.12 58.47 -34.46
N THR A 879 -24.25 59.16 -34.61
CA THR A 879 -24.83 59.43 -35.93
C THR A 879 -24.07 60.53 -36.68
N LEU A 880 -24.07 60.46 -38.02
CA LEU A 880 -23.49 61.50 -38.88
C LEU A 880 -24.08 62.87 -38.57
N GLU A 881 -25.39 62.94 -38.34
CA GLU A 881 -26.07 64.16 -37.92
C GLU A 881 -25.45 64.77 -36.65
N SER A 882 -25.20 63.95 -35.63
CA SER A 882 -24.61 64.42 -34.36
C SER A 882 -23.19 64.95 -34.56
N GLU A 883 -22.37 64.26 -35.35
CA GLU A 883 -21.00 64.69 -35.66
C GLU A 883 -21.01 65.99 -36.51
N LEU A 884 -21.94 66.12 -37.45
CA LEU A 884 -22.09 67.33 -38.28
C LEU A 884 -22.52 68.55 -37.46
N GLN A 885 -23.41 68.39 -36.47
CA GLN A 885 -23.78 69.48 -35.56
C GLN A 885 -22.55 70.02 -34.79
N LEU A 886 -21.65 69.12 -34.38
CA LEU A 886 -20.39 69.50 -33.74
C LEU A 886 -19.48 70.27 -34.70
N VAL A 887 -19.34 69.80 -35.94
CA VAL A 887 -18.58 70.50 -37.00
C VAL A 887 -19.14 71.90 -37.25
N GLN A 888 -20.46 72.02 -37.41
CA GLN A 888 -21.14 73.29 -37.68
C GLN A 888 -20.93 74.29 -36.54
N ALA A 889 -21.10 73.86 -35.29
CA ALA A 889 -20.86 74.70 -34.13
C ALA A 889 -19.40 75.21 -34.08
N TYR A 890 -18.43 74.34 -34.34
CA TYR A 890 -17.02 74.71 -34.42
C TYR A 890 -16.75 75.75 -35.52
N VAL A 891 -17.28 75.52 -36.72
CA VAL A 891 -17.07 76.38 -37.90
C VAL A 891 -17.67 77.77 -37.70
N GLU A 892 -18.88 77.88 -37.16
CA GLU A 892 -19.51 79.19 -36.93
C GLU A 892 -18.75 80.04 -35.90
N ILE A 893 -18.14 79.40 -34.90
CA ILE A 893 -17.27 80.07 -33.93
C ILE A 893 -15.99 80.59 -34.61
N GLU A 894 -15.32 79.79 -35.44
CA GLU A 894 -14.11 80.23 -36.14
C GLU A 894 -14.40 81.27 -37.24
N LYS A 895 -15.57 81.21 -37.91
CA LYS A 895 -15.99 82.26 -38.86
C LYS A 895 -16.16 83.61 -38.18
N ALA A 896 -16.70 83.66 -36.96
CA ALA A 896 -16.81 84.91 -36.22
C ALA A 896 -15.45 85.52 -35.85
N ARG A 897 -14.41 84.69 -35.77
CA ARG A 897 -13.04 85.13 -35.47
C ARG A 897 -12.28 85.59 -36.71
N PHE A 898 -12.54 84.96 -37.86
CA PHE A 898 -11.78 85.19 -39.09
C PHE A 898 -12.56 85.89 -40.20
N GLU A 899 -13.82 86.23 -39.94
CA GLU A 899 -14.71 86.98 -40.82
C GLU A 899 -14.72 86.41 -42.26
N GLU A 900 -14.51 87.25 -43.28
CA GLU A 900 -14.57 86.83 -44.69
C GLU A 900 -13.40 85.94 -45.13
N ARG A 901 -12.39 85.71 -44.29
CA ARG A 901 -11.22 84.88 -44.63
C ARG A 901 -11.50 83.38 -44.59
N LEU A 902 -12.66 82.94 -44.10
CA LEU A 902 -13.01 81.53 -44.02
C LEU A 902 -14.40 81.27 -44.62
N THR A 903 -14.42 80.56 -45.75
CA THR A 903 -15.66 80.03 -46.33
C THR A 903 -15.70 78.51 -46.15
N VAL A 904 -16.82 77.98 -45.67
CA VAL A 904 -17.02 76.53 -45.53
C VAL A 904 -18.26 76.10 -46.30
N LEU A 905 -18.09 75.14 -47.22
CA LEU A 905 -19.14 74.58 -48.07
C LEU A 905 -19.48 73.16 -47.64
N TYR A 906 -20.77 72.84 -47.58
CA TYR A 906 -21.28 71.52 -47.22
C TYR A 906 -22.02 70.90 -48.41
N ASP A 907 -21.62 69.69 -48.81
CA ASP A 907 -22.23 68.88 -49.89
C ASP A 907 -22.56 67.49 -49.30
N ILE A 908 -23.69 67.40 -48.60
CA ILE A 908 -24.06 66.25 -47.74
C ILE A 908 -25.38 65.65 -48.24
N ASP A 909 -25.38 64.32 -48.46
CA ASP A 909 -26.60 63.57 -48.79
C ASP A 909 -27.51 63.42 -47.54
N PRO A 910 -28.75 63.95 -47.55
CA PRO A 910 -29.67 63.85 -46.42
C PRO A 910 -30.01 62.41 -46.03
N GLY A 911 -29.94 61.46 -46.96
CA GLY A 911 -30.23 60.04 -46.71
C GLY A 911 -29.21 59.35 -45.80
N LEU A 912 -28.05 59.97 -45.56
CA LEU A 912 -26.95 59.40 -44.77
C LEU A 912 -26.85 59.97 -43.34
N LEU A 913 -27.77 60.85 -42.93
CA LEU A 913 -27.70 61.52 -41.62
C LEU A 913 -27.76 60.55 -40.42
N GLN A 914 -28.42 59.40 -40.58
CA GLN A 914 -28.52 58.36 -39.55
C GLN A 914 -27.40 57.31 -39.62
N THR A 915 -26.44 57.44 -40.55
CA THR A 915 -25.29 56.55 -40.64
C THR A 915 -24.46 56.64 -39.35
N ARG A 916 -24.10 55.48 -38.78
CA ARG A 916 -23.30 55.39 -37.56
C ARG A 916 -21.82 55.45 -37.91
N LEU A 917 -21.07 56.31 -37.24
CA LEU A 917 -19.62 56.45 -37.41
C LEU A 917 -18.94 56.62 -36.05
N LEU A 918 -17.62 56.48 -36.04
CA LEU A 918 -16.82 56.73 -34.85
C LEU A 918 -16.90 58.22 -34.46
N PRO A 919 -17.10 58.55 -33.16
CA PRO A 919 -17.13 59.93 -32.70
C PRO A 919 -15.78 60.63 -32.92
N LEU A 920 -15.82 61.95 -33.15
CA LEU A 920 -14.64 62.80 -33.35
C LEU A 920 -13.77 62.33 -34.52
N THR A 921 -14.41 62.00 -35.65
CA THR A 921 -13.74 61.59 -36.88
C THR A 921 -13.77 62.70 -37.92
N ILE A 922 -14.84 63.48 -38.00
CA ILE A 922 -15.01 64.53 -39.02
C ILE A 922 -14.55 65.88 -38.49
N GLN A 923 -14.97 66.26 -37.27
CA GLN A 923 -14.63 67.58 -36.70
C GLN A 923 -13.12 67.85 -36.69
N PRO A 924 -12.24 66.92 -36.28
CA PRO A 924 -10.81 67.19 -36.27
C PRO A 924 -10.21 67.35 -37.67
N LEU A 925 -10.80 66.72 -38.70
CA LEU A 925 -10.37 66.89 -40.09
C LEU A 925 -10.69 68.30 -40.58
N VAL A 926 -11.90 68.78 -40.29
CA VAL A 926 -12.32 70.16 -40.61
C VAL A 926 -11.50 71.18 -39.82
N GLU A 927 -11.23 70.93 -38.53
CA GLU A 927 -10.34 71.78 -37.74
C GLU A 927 -8.93 71.85 -38.36
N ASN A 928 -8.36 70.72 -38.77
CA ASN A 928 -7.04 70.70 -39.39
C ASN A 928 -7.01 71.48 -40.72
N ALA A 929 -8.02 71.29 -41.57
CA ALA A 929 -8.19 72.04 -42.83
C ALA A 929 -8.22 73.56 -42.58
N ILE A 930 -8.98 74.00 -41.57
CA ILE A 930 -9.06 75.43 -41.21
C ILE A 930 -7.73 75.92 -40.64
N ARG A 931 -7.24 75.28 -39.58
CA ARG A 931 -6.12 75.81 -38.77
C ARG A 931 -4.77 75.65 -39.44
N HIS A 932 -4.52 74.50 -40.06
CA HIS A 932 -3.23 74.17 -40.64
C HIS A 932 -3.19 74.42 -42.16
N GLY A 933 -4.35 74.39 -42.84
CA GLY A 933 -4.50 74.77 -44.23
C GLY A 933 -4.77 76.27 -44.40
N ILE A 934 -6.03 76.68 -44.20
CA ILE A 934 -6.53 78.02 -44.56
C ILE A 934 -5.87 79.14 -43.74
N MET A 935 -5.74 78.99 -42.42
CA MET A 935 -5.26 80.08 -41.56
C MET A 935 -3.79 80.44 -41.75
N LYS A 936 -3.02 79.60 -42.46
CA LYS A 936 -1.64 79.92 -42.86
C LYS A 936 -1.56 80.79 -44.13
N LYS A 937 -2.70 81.03 -44.80
CA LYS A 937 -2.81 81.83 -46.02
C LYS A 937 -3.31 83.24 -45.69
N GLU A 938 -2.61 84.27 -46.14
CA GLU A 938 -2.96 85.67 -45.83
C GLU A 938 -4.35 86.05 -46.35
N ASN A 939 -4.73 85.60 -47.55
CA ASN A 939 -6.00 85.96 -48.20
C ASN A 939 -7.20 85.08 -47.79
N GLY A 940 -7.03 84.17 -46.83
CA GLY A 940 -8.09 83.22 -46.48
C GLY A 940 -8.34 82.14 -47.54
N GLY A 941 -9.45 81.41 -47.42
CA GLY A 941 -9.76 80.30 -48.32
C GLY A 941 -11.03 79.53 -48.01
N VAL A 942 -11.21 78.41 -48.72
CA VAL A 942 -12.41 77.58 -48.76
C VAL A 942 -12.11 76.18 -48.23
N VAL A 943 -12.93 75.71 -47.29
CA VAL A 943 -13.00 74.30 -46.88
C VAL A 943 -14.31 73.70 -47.39
N LYS A 944 -14.25 72.54 -48.04
CA LYS A 944 -15.42 71.80 -48.51
C LYS A 944 -15.52 70.45 -47.79
N LEU A 945 -16.66 70.21 -47.14
CA LEU A 945 -17.02 68.91 -46.56
C LEU A 945 -18.06 68.22 -47.46
N THR A 946 -17.72 67.05 -47.97
CA THR A 946 -18.57 66.24 -48.85
C THR A 946 -18.89 64.90 -48.18
N VAL A 947 -20.16 64.50 -48.15
CA VAL A 947 -20.58 63.16 -47.69
C VAL A 947 -21.58 62.56 -48.67
N LYS A 948 -21.19 61.47 -49.36
CA LYS A 948 -22.00 60.84 -50.43
C LYS A 948 -21.99 59.31 -50.34
N ALA A 949 -23.04 58.68 -50.84
CA ALA A 949 -23.11 57.23 -50.94
C ALA A 949 -22.19 56.71 -52.06
N ALA A 950 -21.32 55.76 -51.76
CA ALA A 950 -20.41 55.11 -52.68
C ALA A 950 -20.33 53.60 -52.39
N GLY A 951 -20.87 52.76 -53.28
CA GLY A 951 -20.75 51.30 -53.17
C GLY A 951 -21.38 50.67 -51.91
N GLY A 952 -22.46 51.26 -51.38
CA GLY A 952 -23.10 50.82 -50.13
C GLY A 952 -22.43 51.33 -48.85
N LEU A 953 -21.43 52.21 -48.98
CA LEU A 953 -20.74 52.90 -47.89
C LEU A 953 -20.96 54.41 -47.98
N ALA A 954 -20.85 55.13 -46.87
CA ALA A 954 -20.77 56.59 -46.87
C ALA A 954 -19.30 57.03 -47.06
N HIS A 955 -19.02 57.74 -48.15
CA HIS A 955 -17.73 58.36 -48.42
C HIS A 955 -17.71 59.79 -47.86
N VAL A 956 -16.79 60.04 -46.93
CA VAL A 956 -16.60 61.34 -46.29
C VAL A 956 -15.30 61.95 -46.79
N GLU A 957 -15.35 63.19 -47.28
CA GLU A 957 -14.21 63.92 -47.82
C GLU A 957 -14.17 65.35 -47.27
N VAL A 958 -12.99 65.76 -46.79
CA VAL A 958 -12.67 67.14 -46.41
C VAL A 958 -11.58 67.66 -47.34
N TRP A 959 -11.88 68.73 -48.05
CA TRP A 959 -10.95 69.39 -48.96
C TRP A 959 -10.73 70.85 -48.58
N ASP A 960 -9.51 71.35 -48.70
CA ASP A 960 -9.19 72.77 -48.52
C ASP A 960 -8.20 73.28 -49.58
N ASN A 961 -8.28 74.58 -49.89
CA ASN A 961 -7.34 75.27 -50.80
C ASN A 961 -6.26 76.07 -50.06
N GLY A 962 -5.83 75.54 -48.91
CA GLY A 962 -4.81 76.12 -48.05
C GLY A 962 -3.39 75.89 -48.56
N VAL A 963 -2.42 75.91 -47.65
CA VAL A 963 -0.99 75.83 -47.99
C VAL A 963 -0.49 74.41 -48.33
N GLY A 964 -1.36 73.40 -48.35
CA GLY A 964 -0.98 72.01 -48.61
C GLY A 964 -0.08 71.37 -47.55
N ILE A 965 0.15 70.06 -47.67
CA ILE A 965 1.08 69.27 -46.84
C ILE A 965 2.35 68.98 -47.65
N PRO A 966 3.56 69.36 -47.16
CA PRO A 966 4.81 69.06 -47.84
C PRO A 966 5.05 67.55 -48.00
N GLY A 967 5.61 67.13 -49.14
CA GLY A 967 5.76 65.71 -49.50
C GLY A 967 6.48 64.84 -48.46
N GLY A 968 7.54 65.38 -47.83
CA GLY A 968 8.26 64.67 -46.75
C GLY A 968 7.45 64.44 -45.47
N LYS A 969 6.41 65.26 -45.23
CA LYS A 969 5.49 65.11 -44.10
C LYS A 969 4.28 64.24 -44.45
N LEU A 970 3.93 64.12 -45.73
CA LEU A 970 2.84 63.27 -46.20
C LEU A 970 3.17 61.78 -46.06
N ALA A 971 4.43 61.40 -46.32
CA ALA A 971 4.93 60.03 -46.13
C ALA A 971 4.92 59.61 -44.65
N SER A 972 5.30 60.49 -43.73
CA SER A 972 5.33 60.18 -42.29
C SER A 972 3.95 60.09 -41.63
N LEU A 973 2.89 60.61 -42.27
CA LEU A 973 1.50 60.52 -41.81
C LEU A 973 0.81 59.22 -42.23
N THR A 974 1.39 58.46 -43.18
CA THR A 974 0.84 57.22 -43.74
C THR A 974 1.64 55.96 -43.37
N GLU A 975 2.83 56.10 -42.79
CA GLU A 975 3.63 54.97 -42.29
C GLU A 975 3.19 54.45 -40.91
N LYS A 976 3.20 53.11 -40.74
CA LYS A 976 2.72 52.41 -39.53
C LYS A 976 3.53 52.66 -38.24
N ASN A 977 4.74 53.23 -38.29
CA ASN A 977 5.70 53.14 -37.17
C ASN A 977 6.22 54.45 -36.55
N HIS A 978 5.75 55.64 -36.93
CA HIS A 978 6.22 56.91 -36.32
C HIS A 978 5.19 57.55 -35.40
N ALA A 979 5.15 57.15 -34.12
CA ALA A 979 4.24 57.76 -33.12
C ALA A 979 4.84 57.90 -31.71
N ARG A 980 6.09 58.35 -31.58
CA ARG A 980 6.60 58.80 -30.26
C ARG A 980 7.27 60.18 -30.22
N GLU A 981 7.60 60.80 -31.35
CA GLU A 981 8.31 62.08 -31.35
C GLU A 981 7.73 63.06 -32.39
N SER A 982 6.54 63.61 -32.14
CA SER A 982 6.18 64.98 -32.55
C SER A 982 4.79 65.33 -32.01
N GLY A 983 4.67 66.51 -31.38
CA GLY A 983 3.49 66.96 -30.61
C GLY A 983 2.25 67.33 -31.41
N GLY A 984 1.76 66.46 -32.31
CA GLY A 984 0.50 66.63 -33.04
C GLY A 984 -0.33 65.34 -33.07
N VAL A 985 -1.38 65.28 -32.26
CA VAL A 985 -2.13 64.05 -31.89
C VAL A 985 -3.34 63.77 -32.83
N GLY A 986 -3.54 64.55 -33.90
CA GLY A 986 -4.77 64.56 -34.70
C GLY A 986 -4.90 63.47 -35.78
N LEU A 987 -4.33 63.70 -36.97
CA LEU A 987 -4.53 62.84 -38.16
C LEU A 987 -4.06 61.37 -38.01
N PRO A 988 -2.86 61.08 -37.44
CA PRO A 988 -2.39 59.70 -37.30
C PRO A 988 -3.27 58.85 -36.39
N ASN A 989 -3.92 59.46 -35.39
CA ASN A 989 -4.82 58.76 -34.49
C ASN A 989 -6.17 58.45 -35.14
N ILE A 990 -6.71 59.39 -35.92
CA ILE A 990 -7.93 59.15 -36.70
C ILE A 990 -7.68 58.02 -37.73
N HIS A 991 -6.55 58.08 -38.44
CA HIS A 991 -6.14 57.04 -39.38
C HIS A 991 -6.06 55.65 -38.70
N ARG A 992 -5.43 55.57 -37.51
CA ARG A 992 -5.34 54.32 -36.74
C ARG A 992 -6.69 53.80 -36.29
N ARG A 993 -7.57 54.68 -35.78
CA ARG A 993 -8.93 54.31 -35.35
C ARG A 993 -9.75 53.76 -36.51
N LEU A 994 -9.66 54.39 -37.68
CA LEU A 994 -10.34 53.93 -38.89
C LEU A 994 -9.80 52.59 -39.39
N ILE A 995 -8.46 52.37 -39.37
CA ILE A 995 -7.88 51.06 -39.70
C ILE A 995 -8.38 49.97 -38.75
N ASN A 996 -8.34 50.23 -37.44
CA ASN A 996 -8.71 49.23 -36.42
C ASN A 996 -10.19 48.81 -36.53
N TRP A 997 -11.08 49.74 -36.86
CA TRP A 997 -12.53 49.50 -36.83
C TRP A 997 -13.15 49.23 -38.21
N LEU A 998 -12.64 49.82 -39.29
CA LEU A 998 -13.21 49.73 -40.64
C LEU A 998 -12.27 49.03 -41.64
N GLY A 999 -11.04 48.67 -41.23
CA GLY A 999 -10.05 48.00 -42.06
C GLY A 999 -9.33 48.91 -43.08
N ASN A 1000 -9.84 50.13 -43.30
CA ASN A 1000 -9.29 51.12 -44.21
C ASN A 1000 -9.03 52.44 -43.46
N GLY A 1001 -7.86 53.04 -43.67
CA GLY A 1001 -7.48 54.31 -43.04
C GLY A 1001 -7.86 55.56 -43.84
N LEU A 1002 -7.44 56.72 -43.35
CA LEU A 1002 -7.52 57.98 -44.11
C LEU A 1002 -6.73 57.91 -45.42
N GLN A 1003 -7.34 58.38 -46.50
CA GLN A 1003 -6.71 58.65 -47.80
C GLN A 1003 -6.40 60.15 -47.88
N ILE A 1004 -5.10 60.49 -47.94
CA ILE A 1004 -4.63 61.88 -47.94
C ILE A 1004 -3.94 62.17 -49.28
N GLU A 1005 -4.46 63.16 -50.00
CA GLU A 1005 -3.85 63.73 -51.20
C GLU A 1005 -3.58 65.21 -50.94
N SER A 1006 -2.41 65.74 -51.33
CA SER A 1006 -2.14 67.16 -51.15
C SER A 1006 -1.11 67.65 -52.16
N ALA A 1007 -1.31 68.88 -52.63
CA ALA A 1007 -0.34 69.65 -53.38
C ALA A 1007 0.17 70.81 -52.52
N GLU A 1008 1.48 70.86 -52.29
CA GLU A 1008 2.12 71.88 -51.47
C GLU A 1008 1.86 73.29 -52.06
N GLN A 1009 1.46 74.23 -51.19
CA GLN A 1009 0.99 75.58 -51.50
C GLN A 1009 -0.33 75.69 -52.30
N GLU A 1010 -1.02 74.59 -52.58
CA GLU A 1010 -2.26 74.62 -53.37
C GLU A 1010 -3.50 74.10 -52.63
N TRP A 1011 -3.49 72.84 -52.18
CA TRP A 1011 -4.66 72.19 -51.56
C TRP A 1011 -4.33 70.91 -50.79
N THR A 1012 -5.24 70.51 -49.89
CA THR A 1012 -5.22 69.21 -49.20
C THR A 1012 -6.62 68.56 -49.28
N LYS A 1013 -6.66 67.26 -49.54
CA LYS A 1013 -7.86 66.41 -49.56
C LYS A 1013 -7.65 65.24 -48.60
N VAL A 1014 -8.56 65.05 -47.66
CA VAL A 1014 -8.56 63.93 -46.73
C VAL A 1014 -9.91 63.21 -46.81
N SER A 1015 -9.90 61.91 -47.07
CA SER A 1015 -11.13 61.13 -47.26
C SER A 1015 -11.08 59.76 -46.58
N PHE A 1016 -12.26 59.20 -46.26
CA PHE A 1016 -12.44 57.85 -45.75
C PHE A 1016 -13.85 57.31 -46.05
N TYR A 1017 -14.03 56.01 -45.85
CA TYR A 1017 -15.31 55.32 -46.04
C TYR A 1017 -15.82 54.78 -44.70
N THR A 1018 -17.11 54.95 -44.40
CA THR A 1018 -17.79 54.36 -43.23
C THR A 1018 -19.00 53.55 -43.66
N LYS A 1019 -19.31 52.50 -42.91
CA LYS A 1019 -20.45 51.60 -43.16
C LYS A 1019 -21.76 52.17 -42.64
#